data_AF-A0A346N4U3-F1
#
_entry.id   AF-A0A346N4U3-F1
#
_cell.length_a   1.000
_cell.length_b   1.000
_cell.length_c   1.000
_cell.angle_alpha   90.00
_cell.angle_beta   90.00
_cell.angle_gamma   90.00
#
_symmetry.space_group_name_H-M   'P 1'
#
loop_
_entity.id
_entity.type
_entity.pdbx_description
1 polymer ?
#
loop_
_entity_poly.entity_id
_entity_poly.type
_entity_poly.pdbx_seq_one_letter_code
_entity_poly.pdbx_strand_id
1 'polypeptide(L)'
;MVHAGGLHRRRGIASRTARDEGGRGGWCGGGGVRRVQQPGRAAHQPAQPAAFPGAVRLGHAVVGTEDRADAGGSQGPGPDAGHDERAVLALGAAHGLRHQRSSGAAAPGLCPPAGAGRQQVQRRRPGTAGNRRQALAGRGRRRTLSRSRHLRRCRTGSPHGRPAGPGQRSGHHLLRRGRQDPVDCAARGGLWVLFGFWHCGDHQSLSGFTATTPNYVLDHLSVDAAQAVADYWDRQVLTDRSRELIRQIGAGSVFEDSLELSSTMKWTPSFARDFEKYRGYSVLRYLPAVAGAGEAGNGKPSFDFPDGIGARIREDYRQSWSDLYLNNRVRTLQKWLHGQGRTLRAQPYGNAIDAPYVASQLDIPEGESLGFGNILLSTNVEKHKLLAAGAHMSGRTVVSMECCAYLALPYGTTAGQNLQEIYRAYAGGVTQQVWSGFPYADLDGATWPGWDGFAFPLVFAENWGPRQPTWQHYRSINDHLGRLQLVLRQGRPRFDVAVYWRSFDIPQLEDGINIPTASALARDGYTYEYLSPAIFREPYAVYDGSRLFPQKSSYKALILRQESVIPLDTARRFVSYARRGLPIVIVGTLPSRTPGYYKAAEEDAGVQAAMQELQGLPNVVTVANDDAIPGALATLGVEPSVRRDQDSGLLSLRRQTEDTDYYYLFNYTRALAAGVDLPLSGADADLEAALEGEGRPYELDAWSGAIRPIAGYRRDGGRIVLPLQLRKGDVRVIAISRRSLDGGPRPGASAVAGPGAELLYRGGQLVLRSSQPGEHTLSLADGTSGGATIAAVPAPILLDRWQLKADAWEPGASATETRIVSHQVTVNALPGGMLPGWLLLPGLTIASGQGRYSTTVNLGPAWSGGHGAWLDLGSVLDTAAVTVNGQRLPPINLLDPSRIDLGPYLQPGDNSIVVDIATTLGNRVRISRLTNPYIASGLYGGVLPQNYGLLGPVRLMPYGEAVVTVPGA
;
A
#
# COMPACT_ATOMS: atom_id res chain seq x y z
N MET A 1 -0.80 4.34 -35.93
CA MET A 1 -0.45 5.07 -37.17
C MET A 1 -0.72 6.57 -36.95
N VAL A 2 -0.27 7.41 -37.89
CA VAL A 2 -0.23 8.89 -37.81
C VAL A 2 0.89 9.41 -36.88
N HIS A 3 1.69 10.35 -37.41
CA HIS A 3 2.90 10.94 -36.81
C HIS A 3 2.79 12.47 -36.80
N ALA A 4 3.32 13.12 -35.75
CA ALA A 4 3.94 14.46 -35.78
C ALA A 4 4.80 14.64 -34.50
N GLY A 5 5.98 15.26 -34.47
CA GLY A 5 6.84 15.74 -35.57
C GLY A 5 6.97 17.26 -35.65
N GLY A 6 8.02 17.84 -35.05
CA GLY A 6 8.34 19.27 -35.24
C GLY A 6 9.26 19.90 -34.18
N LEU A 7 10.49 20.24 -34.59
CA LEU A 7 11.51 20.94 -33.80
C LEU A 7 11.10 22.34 -33.32
N HIS A 8 11.78 22.88 -32.30
CA HIS A 8 12.70 24.02 -32.53
C HIS A 8 13.78 24.19 -31.44
N ARG A 9 14.96 24.68 -31.85
CA ARG A 9 16.08 25.15 -31.00
C ARG A 9 16.39 26.61 -31.35
N ARG A 10 16.84 27.43 -30.39
CA ARG A 10 18.17 28.11 -30.37
C ARG A 10 18.29 29.18 -29.24
N ARG A 11 19.54 29.34 -28.76
CA ARG A 11 20.29 30.56 -28.35
C ARG A 11 19.50 31.82 -27.90
N GLY A 12 19.82 32.53 -26.82
CA GLY A 12 21.00 32.53 -25.95
C GLY A 12 22.03 33.62 -26.31
N ILE A 13 22.38 34.50 -25.36
CA ILE A 13 23.36 35.61 -25.46
C ILE A 13 23.93 35.90 -24.04
N ALA A 14 25.09 36.55 -23.93
CA ALA A 14 25.75 36.85 -22.65
C ALA A 14 26.50 38.21 -22.63
N SER A 15 26.60 38.83 -21.44
CA SER A 15 27.46 39.98 -21.10
C SER A 15 27.68 39.96 -19.58
N ARG A 16 28.89 39.90 -18.98
CA ARG A 16 30.16 40.67 -19.10
C ARG A 16 30.26 41.92 -18.20
N THR A 17 31.20 41.83 -17.25
CA THR A 17 32.18 42.86 -16.78
C THR A 17 31.74 44.17 -16.10
N ALA A 18 31.97 44.24 -14.77
CA ALA A 18 32.89 45.17 -14.04
C ALA A 18 33.02 44.63 -12.59
N ARG A 19 34.15 44.60 -11.85
CA ARG A 19 35.29 45.52 -11.59
C ARG A 19 35.00 46.68 -10.63
N ASP A 20 35.43 46.52 -9.37
CA ASP A 20 36.37 47.36 -8.57
C ASP A 20 36.16 47.00 -7.06
N GLU A 21 37.17 46.58 -6.28
CA GLU A 21 38.30 47.30 -5.67
C GLU A 21 37.95 48.25 -4.49
N GLY A 22 38.51 48.00 -3.29
CA GLY A 22 38.54 48.97 -2.17
C GLY A 22 38.57 48.42 -0.72
N GLY A 23 39.64 48.69 0.04
CA GLY A 23 39.75 48.58 1.52
C GLY A 23 39.79 47.15 2.11
N ARG A 24 40.78 46.64 2.89
CA ARG A 24 41.78 47.13 3.88
C ARG A 24 41.24 47.45 5.30
N GLY A 25 41.87 46.80 6.30
CA GLY A 25 41.65 46.98 7.74
C GLY A 25 40.82 45.83 8.37
N GLY A 26 41.13 45.28 9.55
CA GLY A 26 42.32 45.48 10.38
C GLY A 26 42.26 44.82 11.78
N TRP A 27 43.01 43.73 11.94
CA TRP A 27 43.89 43.39 13.09
C TRP A 27 43.36 43.10 14.52
N CYS A 28 44.13 42.25 15.23
CA CYS A 28 44.00 41.80 16.64
C CYS A 28 42.73 40.97 16.96
N GLY A 29 42.74 39.90 17.77
CA GLY A 29 43.77 39.12 18.49
C GLY A 29 43.04 38.06 19.36
N GLY A 30 43.64 37.04 20.01
CA GLY A 30 45.01 36.53 20.07
C GLY A 30 45.12 35.39 21.13
N GLY A 31 46.07 34.45 20.97
CA GLY A 31 46.28 33.30 21.88
C GLY A 31 45.39 32.06 21.62
N GLY A 32 45.76 30.83 22.02
CA GLY A 32 47.03 30.40 22.63
C GLY A 32 47.11 28.91 23.06
N VAL A 33 47.73 28.06 22.22
CA VAL A 33 48.82 27.10 22.54
C VAL A 33 48.77 26.36 23.91
N ARG A 34 48.51 25.04 24.01
CA ARG A 34 49.39 23.85 23.76
C ARG A 34 48.52 22.56 23.62
N ARG A 35 48.86 21.47 22.89
CA ARG A 35 49.99 20.47 23.01
C ARG A 35 49.85 19.63 24.31
N VAL A 36 50.05 18.29 24.41
CA VAL A 36 51.03 17.35 23.80
C VAL A 36 50.58 15.84 23.87
N GLN A 37 51.08 14.97 22.97
CA GLN A 37 51.41 13.51 23.05
C GLN A 37 50.39 12.32 22.88
N GLN A 38 50.86 11.34 22.07
CA GLN A 38 50.53 9.89 21.93
C GLN A 38 51.65 9.03 22.61
N PRO A 39 51.95 7.73 22.31
CA PRO A 39 51.23 6.57 21.68
C PRO A 39 51.43 5.18 22.39
N GLY A 40 50.82 4.10 21.84
CA GLY A 40 51.24 2.67 22.01
C GLY A 40 50.20 1.67 21.43
N ARG A 41 50.43 0.95 20.31
CA ARG A 41 51.14 -0.35 20.11
C ARG A 41 50.60 -1.51 21.00
N ALA A 42 49.87 -2.52 20.48
CA ALA A 42 50.26 -3.67 19.62
C ALA A 42 50.77 -4.90 20.44
N ALA A 43 50.50 -6.19 20.17
CA ALA A 43 49.82 -6.89 19.04
C ALA A 43 49.35 -8.35 19.39
N HIS A 44 48.76 -9.05 18.40
CA HIS A 44 48.60 -10.52 18.21
C HIS A 44 47.42 -11.31 18.86
N GLN A 45 47.18 -12.49 18.25
CA GLN A 45 46.03 -13.42 18.33
C GLN A 45 46.46 -14.73 19.05
N PRO A 46 45.70 -15.87 19.06
CA PRO A 46 44.28 -16.12 18.76
C PRO A 46 43.51 -16.95 19.84
N ALA A 47 42.17 -16.95 19.81
CA ALA A 47 41.32 -17.99 20.41
C ALA A 47 39.89 -18.01 19.79
N GLN A 48 39.23 -19.17 19.82
CA GLN A 48 37.82 -19.36 19.44
C GLN A 48 36.89 -19.35 20.70
N PRO A 49 35.55 -19.30 20.57
CA PRO A 49 34.73 -18.52 21.49
C PRO A 49 34.37 -19.21 22.81
N ALA A 50 34.35 -18.42 23.88
CA ALA A 50 33.64 -18.72 25.13
C ALA A 50 32.32 -17.93 25.16
N ALA A 51 31.23 -18.58 25.57
CA ALA A 51 29.92 -17.94 25.74
C ALA A 51 29.70 -17.46 27.18
N PHE A 52 29.05 -16.31 27.38
CA PHE A 52 28.25 -15.95 28.56
C PHE A 52 27.37 -14.70 28.28
N PRO A 53 26.44 -14.25 29.16
CA PRO A 53 25.07 -13.96 28.71
C PRO A 53 24.66 -12.48 28.80
N GLY A 54 23.50 -12.14 28.19
CA GLY A 54 22.96 -10.77 28.22
C GLY A 54 21.50 -10.61 27.76
N ALA A 55 20.63 -11.58 28.03
CA ALA A 55 19.22 -11.54 27.57
C ALA A 55 18.30 -10.79 28.54
N VAL A 56 17.90 -9.56 28.20
CA VAL A 56 16.83 -8.83 28.91
C VAL A 56 15.47 -9.40 28.50
N ARG A 57 14.80 -10.11 29.42
CA ARG A 57 13.43 -10.60 29.21
C ARG A 57 12.41 -9.50 29.55
N LEU A 58 11.61 -9.09 28.55
CA LEU A 58 10.29 -8.50 28.79
C LEU A 58 9.25 -9.63 28.75
N GLY A 59 8.65 -9.94 29.90
CA GLY A 59 7.68 -11.02 30.03
C GLY A 59 6.26 -10.55 29.76
N HIS A 60 5.60 -11.13 28.75
CA HIS A 60 4.15 -11.05 28.64
C HIS A 60 3.49 -11.95 29.68
N ALA A 61 2.60 -11.40 30.50
CA ALA A 61 1.80 -12.16 31.45
C ALA A 61 0.41 -12.45 30.86
N VAL A 62 0.14 -13.72 30.58
CA VAL A 62 -1.21 -14.25 30.32
C VAL A 62 -1.66 -14.96 31.59
N VAL A 63 -2.86 -14.63 32.09
CA VAL A 63 -3.46 -15.29 33.27
C VAL A 63 -4.88 -15.69 32.93
N GLY A 64 -5.12 -17.00 32.82
CA GLY A 64 -6.45 -17.60 32.97
C GLY A 64 -6.77 -17.85 34.44
N THR A 65 -8.05 -18.04 34.77
CA THR A 65 -8.52 -18.21 36.15
C THR A 65 -9.53 -19.33 36.26
N GLU A 66 -9.34 -20.24 37.22
CA GLU A 66 -10.34 -21.20 37.70
C GLU A 66 -10.53 -21.08 39.23
N ASP A 67 -11.63 -21.66 39.72
CA ASP A 67 -12.26 -21.45 41.03
C ASP A 67 -11.41 -21.78 42.28
N ARG A 68 -11.68 -21.08 43.40
CA ARG A 68 -12.53 -21.60 44.52
C ARG A 68 -12.78 -20.61 45.67
N ALA A 69 -13.69 -21.01 46.58
CA ALA A 69 -14.15 -20.32 47.79
C ALA A 69 -13.08 -20.30 48.92
N ASP A 70 -13.23 -19.67 50.11
CA ASP A 70 -14.43 -19.52 50.94
C ASP A 70 -14.35 -18.39 52.03
N ALA A 71 -15.31 -18.38 52.98
CA ALA A 71 -15.55 -17.47 54.13
C ALA A 71 -14.34 -16.98 54.98
N GLY A 72 -14.41 -15.96 55.85
CA GLY A 72 -15.50 -15.03 56.26
C GLY A 72 -15.22 -14.37 57.65
N GLY A 73 -15.84 -13.22 58.00
CA GLY A 73 -15.60 -12.55 59.30
C GLY A 73 -16.27 -11.15 59.48
N SER A 74 -16.40 -10.67 60.73
CA SER A 74 -17.08 -9.40 61.12
C SER A 74 -16.64 -8.96 62.56
N GLN A 75 -17.00 -7.83 63.19
CA GLN A 75 -18.08 -6.80 63.05
C GLN A 75 -17.58 -5.39 63.46
N GLY A 76 -18.40 -4.33 63.34
CA GLY A 76 -18.20 -3.03 64.04
C GLY A 76 -18.96 -1.83 63.43
N PRO A 77 -19.68 -0.96 64.20
CA PRO A 77 -20.64 0.00 63.61
C PRO A 77 -20.40 1.51 63.86
N GLY A 78 -21.04 2.36 63.01
CA GLY A 78 -21.24 3.80 63.19
C GLY A 78 -22.18 4.36 62.10
N PRO A 79 -23.18 5.23 62.38
CA PRO A 79 -24.27 5.52 61.44
C PRO A 79 -24.26 6.92 60.79
N ASP A 80 -24.87 7.06 59.61
CA ASP A 80 -25.98 8.03 59.40
C ASP A 80 -26.86 7.65 58.17
N ALA A 81 -27.93 8.42 57.92
CA ALA A 81 -29.09 8.03 57.13
C ALA A 81 -28.91 7.94 55.58
N GLY A 82 -29.65 7.01 54.97
CA GLY A 82 -29.86 6.90 53.53
C GLY A 82 -31.16 6.15 53.18
N HIS A 83 -31.87 6.59 52.13
CA HIS A 83 -33.16 6.01 51.73
C HIS A 83 -33.04 4.68 50.95
N ASP A 84 -34.16 3.97 50.83
CA ASP A 84 -34.24 2.59 50.35
C ASP A 84 -33.98 2.41 48.83
N GLU A 85 -32.76 1.98 48.49
CA GLU A 85 -32.38 1.50 47.14
C GLU A 85 -32.31 -0.05 47.08
N ARG A 86 -32.60 -0.77 48.18
CA ARG A 86 -32.31 -2.22 48.28
C ARG A 86 -33.41 -3.12 47.71
N ALA A 87 -34.66 -2.68 47.71
CA ALA A 87 -35.78 -3.46 47.16
C ALA A 87 -35.65 -3.82 45.67
N VAL A 88 -34.95 -2.99 44.87
CA VAL A 88 -34.85 -3.16 43.41
C VAL A 88 -33.80 -4.22 43.01
N LEU A 89 -32.69 -4.32 43.76
CA LEU A 89 -31.56 -5.19 43.40
C LEU A 89 -31.86 -6.69 43.60
N ALA A 90 -32.76 -7.04 44.53
CA ALA A 90 -33.10 -8.42 44.83
C ALA A 90 -33.82 -9.17 43.68
N LEU A 91 -34.55 -8.44 42.81
CA LEU A 91 -35.33 -9.04 41.72
C LEU A 91 -34.54 -9.23 40.41
N GLY A 92 -33.45 -8.48 40.20
CA GLY A 92 -32.64 -8.61 38.98
C GLY A 92 -31.84 -9.92 38.89
N ALA A 93 -31.37 -10.42 40.02
CA ALA A 93 -30.55 -11.63 40.11
C ALA A 93 -31.29 -12.91 39.67
N ALA A 94 -32.60 -13.00 39.93
CA ALA A 94 -33.41 -14.17 39.60
C ALA A 94 -33.68 -14.36 38.08
N HIS A 95 -33.35 -13.37 37.25
CA HIS A 95 -33.63 -13.37 35.81
C HIS A 95 -32.39 -13.05 34.95
N GLY A 96 -31.18 -13.23 35.48
CA GLY A 96 -29.93 -13.23 34.70
C GLY A 96 -29.44 -11.88 34.17
N LEU A 97 -30.09 -10.76 34.53
CA LEU A 97 -29.74 -9.43 34.03
C LEU A 97 -28.52 -8.84 34.77
N ARG A 98 -27.32 -9.03 34.21
CA ARG A 98 -26.11 -8.32 34.66
C ARG A 98 -26.04 -6.90 34.09
N HIS A 99 -26.61 -5.93 34.82
CA HIS A 99 -26.28 -4.51 34.64
C HIS A 99 -24.90 -4.18 35.22
N GLN A 100 -24.20 -3.21 34.63
CA GLN A 100 -22.97 -2.63 35.18
C GLN A 100 -23.03 -1.10 35.04
N ARG A 101 -22.72 -0.35 36.12
CA ARG A 101 -22.48 1.09 36.04
C ARG A 101 -21.03 1.29 35.56
N SER A 102 -20.80 2.07 34.50
CA SER A 102 -19.47 2.50 34.09
C SER A 102 -19.07 3.78 34.84
N SER A 103 -18.02 3.71 35.65
CA SER A 103 -17.44 4.86 36.36
C SER A 103 -16.11 5.28 35.75
N GLY A 104 -16.11 6.33 34.93
CA GLY A 104 -14.87 6.90 34.38
C GLY A 104 -15.11 7.88 33.23
N ALA A 105 -14.55 9.09 33.37
CA ALA A 105 -14.53 10.19 32.39
C ALA A 105 -15.89 10.77 31.93
N ALA A 106 -15.89 12.06 31.58
CA ALA A 106 -17.07 12.74 31.04
C ALA A 106 -17.15 12.53 29.52
N ALA A 107 -18.28 12.01 29.03
CA ALA A 107 -18.49 11.75 27.61
C ALA A 107 -18.84 13.05 26.83
N PRO A 108 -18.07 13.46 25.81
CA PRO A 108 -18.44 14.55 24.92
C PRO A 108 -19.51 14.07 23.91
N GLY A 109 -20.78 14.04 24.34
CA GLY A 109 -21.88 13.51 23.50
C GLY A 109 -23.29 13.98 23.85
N LEU A 110 -23.45 14.95 24.76
CA LEU A 110 -24.77 15.50 25.09
C LEU A 110 -25.19 16.57 24.06
N CYS A 111 -26.13 16.20 23.19
CA CYS A 111 -26.80 17.09 22.26
C CYS A 111 -27.39 18.31 22.99
N PRO A 112 -26.92 19.55 22.75
CA PRO A 112 -27.45 20.72 23.44
C PRO A 112 -28.89 21.01 22.97
N PRO A 113 -29.85 21.25 23.88
CA PRO A 113 -31.20 21.65 23.47
C PRO A 113 -31.15 23.04 22.83
N ALA A 114 -31.85 23.22 21.70
CA ALA A 114 -31.96 24.50 21.02
C ALA A 114 -32.71 25.53 21.89
N GLY A 115 -31.95 26.31 22.66
CA GLY A 115 -32.43 27.34 23.58
C GLY A 115 -31.86 28.72 23.24
N ALA A 116 -32.71 29.75 23.30
CA ALA A 116 -32.41 31.08 22.77
C ALA A 116 -31.13 31.72 23.34
N GLY A 117 -30.20 32.06 22.45
CA GLY A 117 -28.97 32.77 22.81
C GLY A 117 -29.23 34.19 23.34
N ARG A 118 -28.80 34.47 24.57
CA ARG A 118 -28.64 35.82 25.13
C ARG A 118 -27.35 35.90 25.95
N GLN A 119 -26.21 35.98 25.27
CA GLN A 119 -25.00 36.51 25.92
C GLN A 119 -25.12 38.04 26.02
N GLN A 120 -24.85 38.58 27.21
CA GLN A 120 -24.77 40.02 27.42
C GLN A 120 -23.42 40.53 26.91
N VAL A 121 -23.42 41.25 25.80
CA VAL A 121 -22.23 42.00 25.35
C VAL A 121 -22.15 43.31 26.15
N GLN A 122 -21.21 43.40 27.09
CA GLN A 122 -20.82 44.70 27.64
C GLN A 122 -20.07 45.50 26.55
N ARG A 123 -20.71 46.53 26.01
CA ARG A 123 -20.06 47.57 25.21
C ARG A 123 -20.44 48.95 25.74
N ARG A 124 -19.44 49.84 25.83
CA ARG A 124 -19.60 51.24 26.24
C ARG A 124 -20.44 52.01 25.19
N ARG A 125 -21.15 53.04 25.66
CA ARG A 125 -21.81 54.14 24.90
C ARG A 125 -21.14 55.46 25.34
N PRO A 126 -21.17 56.57 24.56
CA PRO A 126 -22.32 57.15 23.83
C PRO A 126 -22.07 57.30 22.30
N GLY A 127 -23.01 57.82 21.47
CA GLY A 127 -24.34 58.38 21.76
C GLY A 127 -25.23 58.63 20.52
N THR A 128 -26.34 59.37 20.72
CA THR A 128 -27.16 60.21 19.80
C THR A 128 -26.89 60.20 18.28
N ALA A 129 -27.87 60.27 17.36
CA ALA A 129 -29.36 60.31 17.36
C ALA A 129 -29.87 59.97 15.91
N GLY A 130 -31.14 59.84 15.52
CA GLY A 130 -32.46 59.91 16.19
C GLY A 130 -33.63 59.77 15.17
N ASN A 131 -34.89 59.95 15.60
CA ASN A 131 -36.16 60.00 14.81
C ASN A 131 -36.64 58.69 14.12
N ARG A 132 -37.87 58.16 14.40
CA ARG A 132 -39.26 58.56 13.99
C ARG A 132 -39.58 58.12 12.54
N ARG A 133 -40.74 57.55 12.13
CA ARG A 133 -42.13 57.23 12.63
C ARG A 133 -42.67 56.07 11.71
N GLN A 134 -43.86 55.45 11.72
CA GLN A 134 -45.00 55.03 12.60
C GLN A 134 -45.95 54.18 11.66
N ALA A 135 -46.95 53.36 12.04
CA ALA A 135 -47.35 52.59 13.23
C ALA A 135 -48.65 51.78 12.89
N LEU A 136 -49.27 51.12 13.91
CA LEU A 136 -50.64 50.52 13.92
C LEU A 136 -50.80 49.13 13.22
N ALA A 137 -51.63 48.19 13.71
CA ALA A 137 -52.28 48.03 15.03
C ALA A 137 -52.72 46.57 15.29
N GLY A 138 -52.93 46.20 16.56
CA GLY A 138 -53.56 44.93 16.97
C GLY A 138 -53.45 44.66 18.48
N ARG A 139 -54.57 44.45 19.19
CA ARG A 139 -54.61 44.17 20.64
C ARG A 139 -55.01 42.71 20.92
N GLY A 140 -54.49 42.11 21.99
CA GLY A 140 -55.02 40.87 22.56
C GLY A 140 -54.24 40.40 23.80
N ARG A 141 -54.92 40.08 24.91
CA ARG A 141 -54.27 39.55 26.14
C ARG A 141 -55.26 38.76 27.01
N ARG A 142 -54.75 37.73 27.70
CA ARG A 142 -55.35 36.93 28.80
C ARG A 142 -56.35 35.79 28.48
N ARG A 143 -55.75 34.60 28.36
CA ARG A 143 -55.87 33.43 29.26
C ARG A 143 -57.13 32.53 29.31
N THR A 144 -56.81 31.26 29.60
CA THR A 144 -57.58 30.19 30.28
C THR A 144 -58.77 29.55 29.55
N LEU A 145 -58.62 28.24 29.30
CA LEU A 145 -59.69 27.27 29.11
C LEU A 145 -59.37 26.02 29.94
N SER A 146 -60.41 25.31 30.39
CA SER A 146 -60.30 24.18 31.33
C SER A 146 -60.14 22.81 30.64
N ARG A 147 -59.77 21.79 31.42
CA ARG A 147 -59.73 20.39 30.99
C ARG A 147 -61.14 19.77 30.96
N SER A 148 -61.38 18.90 29.98
CA SER A 148 -62.28 17.75 30.11
C SER A 148 -61.65 16.53 29.44
N ARG A 149 -61.98 15.32 29.91
CA ARG A 149 -61.42 14.04 29.43
C ARG A 149 -62.37 13.36 28.46
N HIS A 150 -61.84 12.70 27.43
CA HIS A 150 -62.44 11.48 26.88
C HIS A 150 -61.37 10.44 26.55
N LEU A 151 -61.60 9.18 26.97
CA LEU A 151 -60.82 8.03 26.52
C LEU A 151 -61.32 7.55 25.15
N ARG A 152 -60.42 6.94 24.37
CA ARG A 152 -60.79 5.95 23.35
C ARG A 152 -59.95 4.69 23.53
N ARG A 153 -60.60 3.52 23.51
CA ARG A 153 -59.94 2.20 23.46
C ARG A 153 -59.51 1.88 22.03
N CYS A 154 -58.37 1.22 21.87
CA CYS A 154 -58.08 0.40 20.69
C CYS A 154 -58.50 -1.06 20.96
N ARG A 155 -59.00 -1.76 19.94
CA ARG A 155 -59.27 -3.21 19.98
C ARG A 155 -58.00 -3.99 19.62
N THR A 156 -57.76 -5.13 20.27
CA THR A 156 -56.83 -6.16 19.81
C THR A 156 -57.62 -7.36 19.31
N GLY A 157 -57.32 -7.85 18.11
CA GLY A 157 -57.88 -9.11 17.59
C GLY A 157 -57.21 -10.33 18.23
N SER A 158 -57.96 -11.42 18.35
CA SER A 158 -57.44 -12.76 18.70
C SER A 158 -57.41 -13.63 17.43
N PRO A 159 -56.50 -14.61 17.35
CA PRO A 159 -57.02 -15.98 17.26
C PRO A 159 -56.29 -16.98 18.18
N HIS A 160 -56.98 -18.06 18.54
CA HIS A 160 -56.43 -19.21 19.27
C HIS A 160 -55.58 -20.11 18.35
N GLY A 161 -54.54 -20.77 18.88
CA GLY A 161 -53.81 -21.79 18.11
C GLY A 161 -52.47 -22.30 18.68
N ARG A 162 -52.52 -23.11 19.75
CA ARG A 162 -51.43 -23.94 20.34
C ARG A 162 -50.12 -23.23 20.78
N PRO A 163 -49.33 -23.84 21.70
CA PRO A 163 -48.12 -23.22 22.24
C PRO A 163 -46.88 -23.45 21.35
N ALA A 164 -46.04 -22.42 21.25
CA ALA A 164 -44.68 -22.47 20.72
C ALA A 164 -43.77 -21.55 21.56
N GLY A 165 -42.45 -21.79 21.54
CA GLY A 165 -41.51 -21.32 22.56
C GLY A 165 -41.38 -19.79 22.76
N PRO A 166 -40.99 -19.34 23.98
CA PRO A 166 -40.91 -17.93 24.34
C PRO A 166 -39.64 -17.26 23.78
N GLY A 167 -39.70 -16.78 22.53
CA GLY A 167 -38.59 -16.01 21.93
C GLY A 167 -38.98 -14.88 20.97
N GLN A 168 -40.04 -15.04 20.17
CA GLN A 168 -40.30 -14.16 19.02
C GLN A 168 -41.49 -13.19 19.16
N ARG A 169 -42.25 -13.20 20.27
CA ARG A 169 -43.56 -12.50 20.37
C ARG A 169 -43.67 -11.37 21.41
N SER A 170 -42.62 -11.07 22.19
CA SER A 170 -42.65 -10.04 23.24
C SER A 170 -42.38 -8.61 22.77
N GLY A 171 -41.94 -8.41 21.52
CA GLY A 171 -41.60 -7.10 20.97
C GLY A 171 -42.82 -6.25 20.60
N HIS A 172 -43.24 -5.35 21.49
CA HIS A 172 -44.26 -4.34 21.21
C HIS A 172 -43.65 -3.07 20.58
N HIS A 173 -43.92 -2.81 19.30
CA HIS A 173 -43.48 -1.57 18.63
C HIS A 173 -44.39 -0.38 18.97
N LEU A 174 -43.78 0.72 19.42
CA LEU A 174 -44.41 2.04 19.57
C LEU A 174 -43.69 3.08 18.68
N LEU A 175 -44.04 3.11 17.40
CA LEU A 175 -43.57 4.16 16.47
C LEU A 175 -44.42 5.42 16.63
N ARG A 176 -43.80 6.54 17.02
CA ARG A 176 -44.41 7.87 17.10
C ARG A 176 -43.48 8.94 16.53
N ARG A 177 -44.05 9.96 15.88
CA ARG A 177 -43.35 11.18 15.45
C ARG A 177 -43.78 12.34 16.35
N GLY A 178 -42.87 12.89 17.15
CA GLY A 178 -43.11 14.07 17.99
C GLY A 178 -42.09 14.21 19.12
N ARG A 179 -41.78 15.46 19.50
CA ARG A 179 -41.04 15.75 20.74
C ARG A 179 -42.05 15.98 21.88
N GLN A 180 -41.80 15.37 23.05
CA GLN A 180 -42.48 15.60 24.34
C GLN A 180 -43.89 15.00 24.58
N ASP A 181 -44.27 13.92 23.90
CA ASP A 181 -45.44 13.11 24.32
C ASP A 181 -45.03 12.06 25.38
N PRO A 182 -45.72 11.95 26.54
CA PRO A 182 -45.47 10.88 27.51
C PRO A 182 -45.77 9.48 26.95
N VAL A 183 -44.97 8.48 27.35
CA VAL A 183 -45.18 7.07 26.99
C VAL A 183 -46.13 6.43 28.01
N ASP A 184 -47.43 6.50 27.73
CA ASP A 184 -48.50 5.97 28.59
C ASP A 184 -48.66 4.44 28.41
N CYS A 185 -47.66 3.70 28.90
CA CYS A 185 -47.64 2.23 28.85
C CYS A 185 -48.49 1.62 29.97
N ALA A 186 -49.68 1.14 29.63
CA ALA A 186 -50.50 0.28 30.48
C ALA A 186 -49.90 -1.13 30.63
N ALA A 187 -48.74 -1.21 31.28
CA ALA A 187 -47.98 -2.44 31.47
C ALA A 187 -48.78 -3.44 32.33
N ARG A 188 -49.03 -4.62 31.77
CA ARG A 188 -49.36 -5.81 32.58
C ARG A 188 -48.07 -6.23 33.30
N GLY A 189 -48.21 -6.65 34.56
CA GLY A 189 -47.11 -6.73 35.53
C GLY A 189 -45.87 -7.49 35.04
N GLY A 190 -44.70 -6.93 35.33
CA GLY A 190 -43.39 -7.44 34.95
C GLY A 190 -42.34 -6.32 34.93
N LEU A 191 -41.05 -6.68 34.95
CA LEU A 191 -39.97 -5.73 34.71
C LEU A 191 -39.79 -5.54 33.20
N TRP A 192 -39.73 -4.30 32.72
CA TRP A 192 -39.60 -3.96 31.30
C TRP A 192 -38.37 -3.10 31.04
N VAL A 193 -37.57 -3.47 30.03
CA VAL A 193 -36.49 -2.63 29.48
C VAL A 193 -37.05 -1.85 28.30
N LEU A 194 -37.10 -0.52 28.41
CA LEU A 194 -37.57 0.37 27.35
C LEU A 194 -36.40 0.83 26.48
N PHE A 195 -36.33 0.36 25.24
CA PHE A 195 -35.35 0.82 24.26
C PHE A 195 -35.87 2.05 23.51
N GLY A 196 -35.20 3.19 23.66
CA GLY A 196 -35.40 4.38 22.84
C GLY A 196 -34.30 4.52 21.80
N PHE A 197 -34.66 4.60 20.51
CA PHE A 197 -33.71 4.79 19.41
C PHE A 197 -33.95 6.13 18.72
N TRP A 198 -32.86 6.86 18.46
CA TRP A 198 -32.83 8.06 17.64
C TRP A 198 -31.51 8.11 16.86
N HIS A 199 -31.45 8.95 15.84
CA HIS A 199 -30.21 9.26 15.11
C HIS A 199 -30.04 10.77 15.02
N CYS A 200 -28.80 11.22 14.89
CA CYS A 200 -28.38 12.60 14.71
C CYS A 200 -27.13 12.63 13.83
N GLY A 201 -26.65 13.82 13.44
CA GLY A 201 -25.29 13.93 12.93
C GLY A 201 -24.29 13.58 14.04
N ASP A 202 -23.14 13.01 13.67
CA ASP A 202 -22.02 12.78 14.58
C ASP A 202 -21.21 14.06 14.89
N HIS A 203 -21.45 15.11 14.10
CA HIS A 203 -20.75 16.39 14.12
C HIS A 203 -19.24 16.27 13.85
N GLN A 204 -18.79 15.21 13.15
CA GLN A 204 -17.42 15.14 12.65
C GLN A 204 -17.15 16.34 11.73
N SER A 205 -15.99 16.97 11.91
CA SER A 205 -15.58 18.17 11.18
C SER A 205 -14.10 18.07 10.83
N LEU A 206 -13.73 18.63 9.67
CA LEU A 206 -12.32 18.66 9.26
C LEU A 206 -11.53 19.62 10.16
N SER A 207 -10.21 19.41 10.26
CA SER A 207 -9.33 20.19 11.13
C SER A 207 -9.23 21.67 10.70
N GLY A 208 -8.67 22.51 11.58
CA GLY A 208 -8.71 23.99 11.49
C GLY A 208 -7.95 24.65 10.33
N PHE A 209 -7.66 23.94 9.25
CA PHE A 209 -7.00 24.44 8.05
C PHE A 209 -7.97 24.77 6.90
N THR A 210 -9.28 24.57 7.06
CA THR A 210 -10.29 24.92 6.04
C THR A 210 -10.79 26.36 6.21
N ALA A 211 -10.92 27.11 5.12
CA ALA A 211 -11.45 28.48 5.12
C ALA A 211 -12.94 28.61 5.51
N THR A 212 -13.67 27.49 5.56
CA THR A 212 -15.08 27.41 5.97
C THR A 212 -15.19 26.82 7.38
N THR A 213 -16.01 27.42 8.24
CA THR A 213 -16.42 26.84 9.53
C THR A 213 -17.89 27.18 9.84
N PRO A 214 -18.69 26.25 10.39
CA PRO A 214 -18.39 24.82 10.56
C PRO A 214 -18.32 24.08 9.21
N ASN A 215 -17.58 22.98 9.21
CA ASN A 215 -17.12 22.20 8.06
C ASN A 215 -17.40 20.70 8.31
N TYR A 216 -18.68 20.37 8.47
CA TYR A 216 -19.11 19.00 8.82
C TYR A 216 -18.91 18.00 7.68
N VAL A 217 -18.53 16.78 8.05
CA VAL A 217 -18.48 15.62 7.14
C VAL A 217 -19.90 15.24 6.71
N LEU A 218 -20.07 14.90 5.43
CA LEU A 218 -21.37 14.53 4.85
C LEU A 218 -21.64 13.02 4.99
N ASP A 219 -22.92 12.63 4.96
CA ASP A 219 -23.36 11.23 5.08
C ASP A 219 -22.88 10.38 3.89
N HIS A 220 -21.93 9.47 4.12
CA HIS A 220 -21.34 8.63 3.08
C HIS A 220 -22.29 7.52 2.56
N LEU A 221 -23.47 7.35 3.17
CA LEU A 221 -24.48 6.37 2.78
C LEU A 221 -25.70 7.02 2.07
N SER A 222 -25.70 8.34 1.86
CA SER A 222 -26.84 9.08 1.29
C SER A 222 -26.61 9.57 -0.15
N VAL A 223 -27.63 9.39 -1.00
CA VAL A 223 -27.68 9.95 -2.36
C VAL A 223 -27.70 11.47 -2.31
N ASP A 224 -28.49 12.06 -1.41
CA ASP A 224 -28.64 13.51 -1.28
C ASP A 224 -27.31 14.16 -0.86
N ALA A 225 -26.52 13.48 -0.04
CA ALA A 225 -25.21 13.92 0.39
C ALA A 225 -24.16 13.82 -0.73
N ALA A 226 -24.14 12.71 -1.49
CA ALA A 226 -23.28 12.57 -2.66
C ALA A 226 -23.63 13.58 -3.76
N GLN A 227 -24.92 13.83 -3.99
CA GLN A 227 -25.39 14.89 -4.88
C GLN A 227 -24.98 16.26 -4.35
N ALA A 228 -25.04 16.53 -3.04
CA ALA A 228 -24.60 17.82 -2.47
C ALA A 228 -23.11 18.11 -2.72
N VAL A 229 -22.24 17.08 -2.76
CA VAL A 229 -20.83 17.24 -3.17
C VAL A 229 -20.74 17.66 -4.63
N ALA A 230 -21.40 16.93 -5.54
CA ALA A 230 -21.45 17.23 -6.96
C ALA A 230 -21.96 18.67 -7.24
N ASP A 231 -23.08 19.01 -6.62
CA ASP A 231 -23.71 20.33 -6.63
C ASP A 231 -22.79 21.47 -6.14
N TYR A 232 -22.01 21.22 -5.09
CA TYR A 232 -21.04 22.19 -4.58
C TYR A 232 -19.88 22.37 -5.56
N TRP A 233 -19.32 21.26 -6.07
CA TRP A 233 -18.23 21.30 -7.04
C TRP A 233 -18.64 22.02 -8.32
N ASP A 234 -19.83 21.75 -8.87
CA ASP A 234 -20.30 22.40 -10.09
C ASP A 234 -20.52 23.92 -9.93
N ARG A 235 -20.81 24.39 -8.71
CA ARG A 235 -21.00 25.82 -8.41
C ARG A 235 -19.74 26.57 -7.97
N GLN A 236 -18.76 25.89 -7.36
CA GLN A 236 -17.64 26.53 -6.65
C GLN A 236 -16.25 26.09 -7.11
N VAL A 237 -16.09 24.88 -7.64
CA VAL A 237 -14.78 24.29 -8.01
C VAL A 237 -14.63 24.21 -9.53
N LEU A 238 -15.67 23.75 -10.21
CA LEU A 238 -15.73 23.55 -11.65
C LEU A 238 -16.36 24.78 -12.33
N THR A 239 -15.73 25.93 -12.13
CA THR A 239 -15.94 27.15 -12.92
C THR A 239 -15.61 26.93 -14.40
N ASP A 240 -16.10 27.79 -15.30
CA ASP A 240 -15.76 27.71 -16.74
C ASP A 240 -14.25 27.67 -16.99
N ARG A 241 -13.47 28.41 -16.19
CA ARG A 241 -12.00 28.44 -16.33
C ARG A 241 -11.35 27.12 -15.92
N SER A 242 -11.79 26.49 -14.83
CA SER A 242 -11.26 25.18 -14.42
C SER A 242 -11.77 24.07 -15.35
N ARG A 243 -13.03 24.11 -15.81
CA ARG A 243 -13.53 23.19 -16.85
C ARG A 243 -12.69 23.25 -18.12
N GLU A 244 -12.39 24.45 -18.61
CA GLU A 244 -11.54 24.65 -19.80
C GLU A 244 -10.11 24.14 -19.58
N LEU A 245 -9.49 24.39 -18.42
CA LEU A 245 -8.16 23.87 -18.10
C LEU A 245 -8.13 22.33 -18.07
N ILE A 246 -9.11 21.67 -17.43
CA ILE A 246 -9.18 20.20 -17.41
C ILE A 246 -9.53 19.65 -18.80
N ARG A 247 -10.26 20.40 -19.64
CA ARG A 247 -10.47 20.06 -21.07
C ARG A 247 -9.17 20.13 -21.87
N GLN A 248 -8.29 21.09 -21.60
CA GLN A 248 -6.96 21.19 -22.23
C GLN A 248 -6.00 20.07 -21.77
N ILE A 249 -6.12 19.60 -20.52
CA ILE A 249 -5.41 18.41 -20.01
C ILE A 249 -5.99 17.11 -20.61
N GLY A 250 -7.25 17.14 -21.05
CA GLY A 250 -7.96 16.04 -21.70
C GLY A 250 -8.58 15.05 -20.71
N ALA A 251 -7.79 14.53 -19.78
CA ALA A 251 -8.20 13.55 -18.76
C ALA A 251 -8.10 14.11 -17.33
N GLY A 252 -8.87 13.52 -16.42
CA GLY A 252 -8.81 13.83 -14.99
C GLY A 252 -9.80 13.01 -14.17
N SER A 253 -9.40 12.65 -12.96
CA SER A 253 -10.28 12.04 -11.95
C SER A 253 -10.58 13.02 -10.83
N VAL A 254 -11.74 12.86 -10.19
CA VAL A 254 -11.90 13.28 -8.79
C VAL A 254 -11.45 12.11 -7.92
N PHE A 255 -10.73 12.43 -6.84
CA PHE A 255 -10.23 11.46 -5.88
C PHE A 255 -11.07 11.53 -4.60
N GLU A 256 -11.51 10.36 -4.13
CA GLU A 256 -12.04 10.12 -2.79
C GLU A 256 -10.98 9.40 -1.96
N ASP A 257 -10.51 10.06 -0.92
CA ASP A 257 -9.48 9.56 -0.01
C ASP A 257 -9.99 8.38 0.85
N SER A 258 -9.09 7.83 1.68
CA SER A 258 -9.46 6.89 2.74
C SER A 258 -10.56 7.45 3.66
N LEU A 259 -11.32 6.56 4.32
CA LEU A 259 -12.50 6.93 5.11
C LEU A 259 -12.22 6.96 6.63
N GLU A 260 -11.51 7.97 7.13
CA GLU A 260 -11.33 8.20 8.58
C GLU A 260 -12.59 8.79 9.24
N LEU A 261 -13.71 8.09 9.11
CA LEU A 261 -14.98 8.51 9.71
C LEU A 261 -14.98 8.28 11.25
N SER A 262 -15.91 8.94 11.95
CA SER A 262 -15.98 8.85 13.42
C SER A 262 -16.27 7.43 13.92
N SER A 263 -15.78 7.00 15.08
CA SER A 263 -16.00 5.63 15.59
C SER A 263 -17.46 5.28 15.94
N THR A 264 -18.42 6.18 15.67
CA THR A 264 -19.85 6.00 15.87
C THR A 264 -20.51 5.18 14.76
N MET A 265 -21.53 4.39 15.13
CA MET A 265 -22.38 3.62 14.22
C MET A 265 -23.02 4.55 13.17
N LYS A 266 -22.81 4.26 11.88
CA LYS A 266 -23.34 5.09 10.78
C LYS A 266 -24.80 4.75 10.48
N TRP A 267 -25.59 5.78 10.17
CA TRP A 267 -27.01 5.63 9.86
C TRP A 267 -27.53 6.78 8.99
N THR A 268 -28.10 6.43 7.84
CA THR A 268 -28.75 7.37 6.92
C THR A 268 -30.29 7.29 7.05
N PRO A 269 -31.07 8.37 6.82
CA PRO A 269 -32.53 8.33 6.98
C PRO A 269 -33.27 7.24 6.18
N SER A 270 -32.66 6.72 5.10
CA SER A 270 -33.23 5.61 4.32
C SER A 270 -32.81 4.21 4.79
N PHE A 271 -31.83 4.08 5.71
CA PHE A 271 -31.15 2.82 5.99
C PHE A 271 -32.10 1.66 6.30
N ALA A 272 -33.11 1.87 7.16
CA ALA A 272 -34.06 0.81 7.50
C ALA A 272 -34.89 0.29 6.31
N ARG A 273 -35.27 1.17 5.37
CA ARG A 273 -36.00 0.82 4.14
C ARG A 273 -35.11 0.05 3.18
N ASP A 274 -33.88 0.53 3.00
CA ASP A 274 -32.95 -0.04 2.03
C ASP A 274 -32.34 -1.36 2.54
N PHE A 275 -32.11 -1.49 3.84
CA PHE A 275 -31.85 -2.76 4.51
C PHE A 275 -32.99 -3.75 4.26
N GLU A 276 -34.25 -3.37 4.50
CA GLU A 276 -35.39 -4.28 4.31
C GLU A 276 -35.54 -4.73 2.85
N LYS A 277 -35.24 -3.84 1.90
CA LYS A 277 -35.13 -4.15 0.45
C LYS A 277 -34.01 -5.14 0.12
N TYR A 278 -32.81 -5.00 0.69
CA TYR A 278 -31.64 -5.82 0.32
C TYR A 278 -31.47 -7.10 1.15
N ARG A 279 -31.97 -7.11 2.40
CA ARG A 279 -31.83 -8.21 3.37
C ARG A 279 -33.13 -9.03 3.54
N GLY A 280 -34.28 -8.54 3.07
CA GLY A 280 -35.55 -9.26 3.08
C GLY A 280 -36.33 -9.21 4.41
N TYR A 281 -35.88 -8.44 5.40
CA TYR A 281 -36.56 -8.24 6.68
C TYR A 281 -36.25 -6.87 7.30
N SER A 282 -37.15 -6.36 8.14
CA SER A 282 -36.98 -5.06 8.80
C SER A 282 -35.97 -5.10 9.95
N VAL A 283 -34.88 -4.34 9.84
CA VAL A 283 -33.88 -4.12 10.91
C VAL A 283 -34.46 -3.51 12.18
N LEU A 284 -35.64 -2.85 12.10
CA LEU A 284 -36.25 -2.13 13.22
C LEU A 284 -36.58 -3.01 14.45
N ARG A 285 -36.71 -4.33 14.27
CA ARG A 285 -36.87 -5.31 15.36
C ARG A 285 -35.55 -5.66 16.07
N TYR A 286 -34.43 -5.46 15.39
CA TYR A 286 -33.12 -5.94 15.77
C TYR A 286 -32.11 -4.82 16.07
N LEU A 287 -32.55 -3.55 16.03
CA LEU A 287 -31.78 -2.38 16.48
C LEU A 287 -31.04 -2.57 17.81
N PRO A 288 -31.58 -3.24 18.87
CA PRO A 288 -30.82 -3.48 20.09
C PRO A 288 -29.47 -4.18 19.88
N ALA A 289 -29.39 -5.07 18.88
CA ALA A 289 -28.21 -5.88 18.55
C ALA A 289 -27.22 -5.21 17.58
N VAL A 290 -27.49 -3.98 17.16
CA VAL A 290 -26.59 -3.15 16.33
C VAL A 290 -26.24 -1.85 17.05
N ALA A 291 -27.18 -1.26 17.78
CA ALA A 291 -26.98 -0.03 18.53
C ALA A 291 -25.85 -0.17 19.57
N GLY A 292 -24.82 0.65 19.44
CA GLY A 292 -23.62 0.62 20.29
C GLY A 292 -22.51 -0.31 19.82
N ALA A 293 -22.71 -1.12 18.77
CA ALA A 293 -21.70 -2.02 18.21
C ALA A 293 -20.56 -1.30 17.41
N GLY A 294 -20.37 0.00 17.65
CA GLY A 294 -19.43 0.85 16.91
C GLY A 294 -19.78 1.06 15.44
N GLU A 295 -18.92 1.81 14.76
CA GLU A 295 -18.96 2.12 13.33
C GLU A 295 -19.27 0.93 12.41
N ALA A 296 -18.36 -0.05 12.36
CA ALA A 296 -18.47 -1.22 11.49
C ALA A 296 -19.38 -2.34 12.06
N GLY A 297 -20.10 -2.10 13.17
CA GLY A 297 -20.94 -3.14 13.80
C GLY A 297 -20.13 -4.33 14.35
N ASN A 298 -18.85 -4.14 14.65
CA ASN A 298 -17.94 -5.18 15.16
C ASN A 298 -17.83 -5.17 16.70
N GLY A 299 -18.20 -4.06 17.35
CA GLY A 299 -18.16 -3.90 18.80
C GLY A 299 -19.30 -4.63 19.53
N LYS A 300 -19.22 -4.64 20.86
CA LYS A 300 -20.25 -5.20 21.73
C LYS A 300 -21.52 -4.33 21.66
N PRO A 301 -22.69 -4.87 21.26
CA PRO A 301 -23.93 -4.10 21.20
C PRO A 301 -24.49 -3.79 22.60
N SER A 302 -25.46 -2.86 22.67
CA SER A 302 -26.16 -2.50 23.91
C SER A 302 -26.99 -3.66 24.50
N PHE A 303 -27.45 -4.57 23.65
CA PHE A 303 -28.14 -5.81 23.97
C PHE A 303 -27.85 -6.81 22.85
N ASP A 304 -27.81 -8.13 23.11
CA ASP A 304 -27.61 -9.11 22.04
C ASP A 304 -28.65 -10.24 22.11
N PHE A 305 -28.96 -10.84 20.96
CA PHE A 305 -29.89 -11.96 20.88
C PHE A 305 -29.14 -13.30 21.02
N PRO A 306 -29.77 -14.34 21.62
CA PRO A 306 -29.16 -15.66 21.76
C PRO A 306 -28.89 -16.35 20.41
N ASP A 307 -28.26 -17.52 20.48
CA ASP A 307 -28.08 -18.45 19.35
C ASP A 307 -27.35 -17.84 18.13
N GLY A 308 -26.54 -16.80 18.37
CA GLY A 308 -25.80 -16.07 17.33
C GLY A 308 -26.67 -15.17 16.45
N ILE A 309 -27.95 -14.98 16.77
CA ILE A 309 -28.89 -14.18 15.96
C ILE A 309 -28.34 -12.77 15.73
N GLY A 310 -27.96 -12.05 16.79
CA GLY A 310 -27.50 -10.67 16.64
C GLY A 310 -26.17 -10.53 15.89
N ALA A 311 -25.30 -11.54 15.91
CA ALA A 311 -24.08 -11.55 15.09
C ALA A 311 -24.43 -11.59 13.59
N ARG A 312 -25.46 -12.36 13.20
CA ARG A 312 -26.02 -12.38 11.84
C ARG A 312 -26.66 -11.05 11.45
N ILE A 313 -27.37 -10.38 12.38
CA ILE A 313 -27.90 -9.01 12.15
C ILE A 313 -26.76 -8.02 11.91
N ARG A 314 -25.65 -8.12 12.64
CA ARG A 314 -24.48 -7.23 12.47
C ARG A 314 -23.75 -7.48 11.15
N GLU A 315 -23.73 -8.73 10.65
CA GLU A 315 -23.27 -9.05 9.28
C GLU A 315 -24.19 -8.43 8.21
N ASP A 316 -25.51 -8.57 8.35
CA ASP A 316 -26.48 -7.91 7.45
C ASP A 316 -26.39 -6.37 7.50
N TYR A 317 -26.03 -5.77 8.65
CA TYR A 317 -25.72 -4.34 8.78
C TYR A 317 -24.45 -3.96 8.00
N ARG A 318 -23.34 -4.71 8.14
CA ARG A 318 -22.11 -4.47 7.36
C ARG A 318 -22.34 -4.59 5.86
N GLN A 319 -23.03 -5.64 5.43
CA GLN A 319 -23.40 -5.78 4.02
C GLN A 319 -24.25 -4.60 3.55
N SER A 320 -25.23 -4.16 4.34
CA SER A 320 -26.06 -3.00 3.99
C SER A 320 -25.28 -1.68 3.98
N TRP A 321 -24.23 -1.53 4.82
CA TRP A 321 -23.30 -0.40 4.77
C TRP A 321 -22.56 -0.39 3.42
N SER A 322 -21.93 -1.51 3.05
CA SER A 322 -21.22 -1.67 1.77
C SER A 322 -22.15 -1.47 0.56
N ASP A 323 -23.37 -2.02 0.62
CA ASP A 323 -24.39 -1.87 -0.42
C ASP A 323 -24.77 -0.40 -0.60
N LEU A 324 -24.90 0.37 0.49
CA LEU A 324 -25.29 1.78 0.46
C LEU A 324 -24.14 2.69 0.02
N TYR A 325 -22.91 2.48 0.49
CA TYR A 325 -21.73 3.22 0.00
C TYR A 325 -21.57 3.07 -1.52
N LEU A 326 -21.65 1.83 -2.02
CA LEU A 326 -21.59 1.55 -3.46
C LEU A 326 -22.76 2.19 -4.23
N ASN A 327 -24.01 1.95 -3.81
CA ASN A 327 -25.18 2.34 -4.61
C ASN A 327 -25.54 3.83 -4.49
N ASN A 328 -25.35 4.43 -3.32
CA ASN A 328 -25.80 5.79 -3.05
C ASN A 328 -24.69 6.83 -3.22
N ARG A 329 -23.43 6.49 -2.94
CA ARG A 329 -22.29 7.40 -3.08
C ARG A 329 -21.49 7.15 -4.35
N VAL A 330 -20.81 6.00 -4.45
CA VAL A 330 -19.90 5.68 -5.56
C VAL A 330 -20.60 5.82 -6.91
N ARG A 331 -21.77 5.19 -7.09
CA ARG A 331 -22.54 5.26 -8.35
C ARG A 331 -23.12 6.66 -8.65
N THR A 332 -23.42 7.47 -7.63
CA THR A 332 -23.88 8.86 -7.80
C THR A 332 -22.74 9.76 -8.27
N LEU A 333 -21.57 9.66 -7.63
CA LEU A 333 -20.37 10.41 -8.02
C LEU A 333 -19.87 9.99 -9.40
N GLN A 334 -19.83 8.68 -9.72
CA GLN A 334 -19.52 8.20 -11.06
C GLN A 334 -20.48 8.76 -12.11
N LYS A 335 -21.80 8.68 -11.90
CA LYS A 335 -22.80 9.23 -12.83
C LYS A 335 -22.58 10.73 -13.11
N TRP A 336 -22.28 11.50 -12.07
CA TRP A 336 -21.96 12.91 -12.18
C TRP A 336 -20.66 13.16 -12.97
N LEU A 337 -19.57 12.47 -12.62
CA LEU A 337 -18.25 12.62 -13.26
C LEU A 337 -18.23 12.15 -14.71
N HIS A 338 -18.89 11.03 -15.03
CA HIS A 338 -19.01 10.51 -16.39
C HIS A 338 -19.76 11.49 -17.29
N GLY A 339 -20.78 12.17 -16.74
CA GLY A 339 -21.48 13.28 -17.41
C GLY A 339 -20.59 14.50 -17.74
N GLN A 340 -19.36 14.55 -17.22
CA GLN A 340 -18.37 15.61 -17.48
C GLN A 340 -17.09 15.09 -18.17
N GLY A 341 -17.06 13.83 -18.59
CA GLY A 341 -15.85 13.20 -19.16
C GLY A 341 -14.73 13.02 -18.13
N ARG A 342 -15.08 12.74 -16.88
CA ARG A 342 -14.16 12.51 -15.74
C ARG A 342 -14.43 11.15 -15.09
N THR A 343 -13.46 10.65 -14.35
CA THR A 343 -13.50 9.33 -13.68
C THR A 343 -13.49 9.48 -12.15
N LEU A 344 -14.05 8.50 -11.44
CA LEU A 344 -13.89 8.40 -9.99
C LEU A 344 -12.68 7.53 -9.64
N ARG A 345 -11.71 8.13 -8.94
CA ARG A 345 -10.65 7.41 -8.21
C ARG A 345 -11.05 7.36 -6.73
N ALA A 346 -10.91 6.21 -6.07
CA ALA A 346 -11.21 6.14 -4.63
C ALA A 346 -10.39 5.06 -3.91
N GLN A 347 -10.18 5.27 -2.60
CA GLN A 347 -9.70 4.27 -1.64
C GLN A 347 -10.89 3.63 -0.89
N PRO A 348 -11.44 2.48 -1.33
CA PRO A 348 -12.72 1.95 -0.84
C PRO A 348 -12.57 1.10 0.45
N TYR A 349 -11.96 1.68 1.49
CA TYR A 349 -11.66 1.01 2.76
C TYR A 349 -11.63 1.99 3.94
N GLY A 350 -11.25 1.53 5.13
CA GLY A 350 -11.34 2.25 6.41
C GLY A 350 -12.73 2.17 7.06
N ASN A 351 -13.63 1.34 6.51
CA ASN A 351 -15.01 1.16 6.98
C ASN A 351 -15.59 -0.16 6.47
N ALA A 352 -16.86 -0.46 6.78
CA ALA A 352 -17.52 -1.74 6.46
C ALA A 352 -17.85 -1.94 4.96
N ILE A 353 -16.81 -2.09 4.13
CA ILE A 353 -16.87 -2.20 2.66
C ILE A 353 -16.37 -3.58 2.21
N ASP A 354 -17.05 -4.24 1.27
CA ASP A 354 -16.47 -5.32 0.47
C ASP A 354 -15.47 -4.70 -0.52
N ALA A 355 -14.25 -4.45 -0.06
CA ALA A 355 -13.25 -3.69 -0.81
C ALA A 355 -12.90 -4.32 -2.18
N PRO A 356 -12.71 -5.66 -2.33
CA PRO A 356 -12.52 -6.28 -3.64
C PRO A 356 -13.72 -6.09 -4.58
N TYR A 357 -14.95 -6.21 -4.09
CA TYR A 357 -16.13 -5.99 -4.94
C TYR A 357 -16.30 -4.53 -5.32
N VAL A 358 -16.18 -3.58 -4.39
CA VAL A 358 -16.34 -2.15 -4.69
C VAL A 358 -15.21 -1.63 -5.59
N ALA A 359 -13.98 -2.16 -5.44
CA ALA A 359 -12.89 -1.92 -6.39
C ALA A 359 -13.18 -2.38 -7.82
N SER A 360 -14.08 -3.38 -8.01
CA SER A 360 -14.56 -3.77 -9.35
C SER A 360 -15.56 -2.78 -9.96
N GLN A 361 -16.16 -1.91 -9.15
CA GLN A 361 -17.19 -0.97 -9.59
C GLN A 361 -16.57 0.41 -9.92
N LEU A 362 -15.57 0.84 -9.14
CA LEU A 362 -14.79 2.07 -9.31
C LEU A 362 -14.08 2.16 -10.67
N ASP A 363 -13.86 3.39 -11.17
CA ASP A 363 -13.12 3.60 -12.43
C ASP A 363 -11.61 3.45 -12.27
N ILE A 364 -11.09 3.89 -11.11
CA ILE A 364 -9.73 3.61 -10.66
C ILE A 364 -9.79 3.30 -9.15
N PRO A 365 -9.70 2.02 -8.72
CA PRO A 365 -9.42 1.73 -7.33
C PRO A 365 -7.99 2.15 -6.98
N GLU A 366 -7.83 2.81 -5.85
CA GLU A 366 -6.55 3.22 -5.28
C GLU A 366 -6.33 2.55 -3.93
N GLY A 367 -5.09 2.14 -3.64
CA GLY A 367 -4.61 1.80 -2.31
C GLY A 367 -3.57 2.81 -1.82
N GLU A 368 -2.85 2.46 -0.77
CA GLU A 368 -1.78 3.31 -0.22
C GLU A 368 -0.51 2.50 0.11
N SER A 369 0.60 3.17 0.46
CA SER A 369 1.76 2.50 1.06
C SER A 369 1.71 2.40 2.58
N LEU A 370 1.14 3.41 3.26
CA LEU A 370 1.31 3.65 4.70
C LEU A 370 0.42 2.74 5.57
N GLY A 371 -0.91 2.90 5.50
CA GLY A 371 -1.90 2.02 6.14
C GLY A 371 -1.90 0.60 5.57
N PHE A 372 -1.35 0.39 4.37
CA PHE A 372 -1.10 -0.95 3.85
C PHE A 372 0.23 -1.55 4.33
N GLY A 373 1.14 -0.77 4.90
CA GLY A 373 2.34 -1.27 5.58
C GLY A 373 2.10 -1.61 7.04
N ASN A 374 3.21 -1.77 7.75
CA ASN A 374 3.32 -1.30 9.13
C ASN A 374 3.62 0.21 9.06
N ILE A 375 3.07 1.02 9.98
CA ILE A 375 3.16 2.49 9.97
C ILE A 375 4.62 3.01 9.89
N LEU A 376 5.59 2.20 10.31
CA LEU A 376 7.03 2.50 10.24
C LEU A 376 7.78 1.75 9.13
N LEU A 377 7.20 0.73 8.49
CA LEU A 377 7.91 -0.22 7.60
C LEU A 377 7.01 -0.92 6.57
N SER A 378 7.48 -0.93 5.31
CA SER A 378 7.16 -1.86 4.22
C SER A 378 5.69 -2.23 3.95
N THR A 379 5.16 -1.81 2.80
CA THR A 379 3.79 -2.11 2.36
C THR A 379 3.52 -3.61 2.16
N ASN A 380 2.35 -4.10 2.60
CA ASN A 380 1.96 -5.51 2.53
C ASN A 380 1.35 -5.85 1.16
N VAL A 381 1.91 -6.87 0.49
CA VAL A 381 1.53 -7.31 -0.86
C VAL A 381 0.09 -7.83 -0.92
N GLU A 382 -0.39 -8.48 0.15
CA GLU A 382 -1.73 -9.09 0.20
C GLU A 382 -2.84 -8.04 0.27
N LYS A 383 -2.62 -6.92 0.97
CA LYS A 383 -3.56 -5.79 1.00
C LYS A 383 -3.75 -5.18 -0.41
N HIS A 384 -2.67 -5.07 -1.18
CA HIS A 384 -2.74 -4.63 -2.60
C HIS A 384 -3.49 -5.63 -3.49
N LYS A 385 -3.34 -6.94 -3.28
CA LYS A 385 -4.09 -7.97 -4.03
C LYS A 385 -5.61 -7.83 -3.89
N LEU A 386 -6.11 -7.43 -2.72
CA LEU A 386 -7.55 -7.26 -2.46
C LEU A 386 -8.16 -6.21 -3.39
N LEU A 387 -7.49 -5.07 -3.60
CA LEU A 387 -7.96 -4.04 -4.53
C LEU A 387 -7.70 -4.39 -5.99
N ALA A 388 -6.52 -4.97 -6.29
CA ALA A 388 -6.14 -5.30 -7.67
C ALA A 388 -7.08 -6.33 -8.30
N ALA A 389 -7.52 -7.33 -7.52
CA ALA A 389 -8.52 -8.31 -7.93
C ALA A 389 -9.81 -7.62 -8.42
N GLY A 390 -10.26 -6.55 -7.77
CA GLY A 390 -11.44 -5.78 -8.20
C GLY A 390 -11.29 -5.21 -9.61
N ALA A 391 -10.20 -4.50 -9.89
CA ALA A 391 -9.93 -3.97 -11.23
C ALA A 391 -9.83 -5.09 -12.28
N HIS A 392 -9.05 -6.14 -11.98
CA HIS A 392 -8.85 -7.30 -12.85
C HIS A 392 -10.16 -8.04 -13.18
N MET A 393 -11.07 -8.16 -12.21
CA MET A 393 -12.39 -8.77 -12.40
C MET A 393 -13.38 -7.86 -13.11
N SER A 394 -13.27 -6.54 -12.96
CA SER A 394 -14.00 -5.60 -13.81
C SER A 394 -13.48 -5.60 -15.26
N GLY A 395 -12.18 -5.90 -15.47
CA GLY A 395 -11.49 -5.80 -16.76
C GLY A 395 -10.80 -4.45 -16.98
N ARG A 396 -10.71 -3.60 -15.94
CA ARG A 396 -9.93 -2.36 -15.95
C ARG A 396 -8.45 -2.68 -15.76
N THR A 397 -7.58 -1.88 -16.38
CA THR A 397 -6.13 -2.06 -16.33
C THR A 397 -5.44 -1.16 -15.32
N VAL A 398 -6.13 -0.17 -14.74
CA VAL A 398 -5.55 0.77 -13.78
C VAL A 398 -6.00 0.42 -12.36
N VAL A 399 -5.00 0.23 -11.50
CA VAL A 399 -5.07 0.16 -10.03
C VAL A 399 -3.98 1.10 -9.57
N SER A 400 -4.31 2.11 -8.78
CA SER A 400 -3.31 3.06 -8.30
C SER A 400 -2.93 2.84 -6.83
N MET A 401 -1.84 3.47 -6.43
CA MET A 401 -1.41 3.54 -5.04
C MET A 401 -0.91 4.95 -4.75
N GLU A 402 -1.44 5.58 -3.71
CA GLU A 402 -0.75 6.67 -3.04
C GLU A 402 0.46 6.09 -2.29
N CYS A 403 1.68 6.42 -2.70
CA CYS A 403 2.86 5.83 -2.11
C CYS A 403 3.83 6.85 -1.53
N CYS A 404 4.57 6.26 -0.60
CA CYS A 404 5.86 6.69 -0.12
C CYS A 404 5.70 7.85 0.88
N ALA A 405 4.47 7.96 1.41
CA ALA A 405 4.21 8.52 2.72
C ALA A 405 4.83 7.60 3.78
N TYR A 406 5.70 8.18 4.60
CA TYR A 406 6.30 7.54 5.78
C TYR A 406 6.09 8.46 6.99
N LEU A 407 5.93 7.88 8.17
CA LEU A 407 5.95 8.66 9.41
C LEU A 407 7.38 9.13 9.71
N ALA A 408 7.54 10.43 9.98
CA ALA A 408 8.82 11.16 10.04
C ALA A 408 9.61 11.13 8.70
N LEU A 409 10.91 11.41 8.75
CA LEU A 409 11.84 11.41 7.61
C LEU A 409 11.53 12.34 6.40
N PRO A 410 10.86 13.52 6.50
CA PRO A 410 10.73 14.39 5.33
C PRO A 410 12.10 14.91 4.88
N TYR A 411 12.27 14.97 3.57
CA TYR A 411 13.51 15.16 2.83
C TYR A 411 14.59 14.11 3.10
N GLY A 412 14.24 13.04 3.82
CA GLY A 412 15.15 11.98 4.26
C GLY A 412 14.91 10.64 3.58
N THR A 413 13.81 10.47 2.82
CA THR A 413 13.54 9.22 2.10
C THR A 413 14.57 8.98 0.99
N THR A 414 14.88 7.71 0.74
CA THR A 414 15.85 7.30 -0.29
C THR A 414 15.13 6.63 -1.46
N ALA A 415 15.67 6.77 -2.67
CA ALA A 415 15.14 6.09 -3.85
C ALA A 415 15.08 4.57 -3.67
N GLY A 416 16.05 3.98 -2.96
CA GLY A 416 16.03 2.57 -2.60
C GLY A 416 14.82 2.19 -1.73
N GLN A 417 14.49 2.98 -0.70
CA GLN A 417 13.32 2.76 0.15
C GLN A 417 12.03 2.82 -0.68
N ASN A 418 11.85 3.91 -1.43
CA ASN A 418 10.66 4.18 -2.22
C ASN A 418 10.42 3.09 -3.28
N LEU A 419 11.47 2.64 -3.98
CA LEU A 419 11.36 1.56 -4.96
C LEU A 419 10.92 0.23 -4.33
N GLN A 420 11.33 -0.09 -3.10
CA GLN A 420 10.87 -1.31 -2.44
C GLN A 420 9.36 -1.31 -2.15
N GLU A 421 8.75 -0.17 -1.81
CA GLU A 421 7.29 -0.12 -1.64
C GLU A 421 6.56 -0.29 -2.97
N ILE A 422 7.05 0.39 -4.00
CA ILE A 422 6.44 0.36 -5.33
C ILE A 422 6.54 -1.05 -5.94
N TYR A 423 7.68 -1.74 -5.79
CA TYR A 423 7.83 -3.11 -6.30
C TYR A 423 6.98 -4.14 -5.54
N ARG A 424 6.78 -3.97 -4.22
CA ARG A 424 5.84 -4.78 -3.42
C ARG A 424 4.40 -4.58 -3.87
N ALA A 425 3.97 -3.33 -4.02
CA ALA A 425 2.63 -3.00 -4.49
C ALA A 425 2.37 -3.48 -5.92
N TYR A 426 3.36 -3.34 -6.81
CA TYR A 426 3.31 -3.89 -8.16
C TYR A 426 3.20 -5.42 -8.14
N ALA A 427 3.91 -6.14 -7.26
CA ALA A 427 3.71 -7.59 -7.06
C ALA A 427 2.33 -7.95 -6.48
N GLY A 428 1.68 -7.01 -5.78
CA GLY A 428 0.29 -7.09 -5.35
C GLY A 428 -0.73 -6.83 -6.46
N GLY A 429 -0.30 -6.31 -7.62
CA GLY A 429 -1.16 -6.01 -8.77
C GLY A 429 -1.46 -4.53 -8.99
N VAL A 430 -0.84 -3.61 -8.24
CA VAL A 430 -0.88 -2.17 -8.54
C VAL A 430 -0.22 -1.90 -9.90
N THR A 431 -0.78 -0.96 -10.66
CA THR A 431 -0.33 -0.61 -12.02
C THR A 431 -0.12 0.90 -12.21
N GLN A 432 -0.28 1.70 -11.16
CA GLN A 432 -0.01 3.13 -11.15
C GLN A 432 0.54 3.61 -9.80
N GLN A 433 1.69 4.27 -9.84
CA GLN A 433 2.29 5.02 -8.75
C GLN A 433 1.68 6.43 -8.68
N VAL A 434 1.38 6.91 -7.48
CA VAL A 434 1.05 8.30 -7.17
C VAL A 434 1.92 8.74 -6.00
N TRP A 435 2.79 9.73 -6.21
CA TRP A 435 3.75 10.18 -5.21
C TRP A 435 3.10 11.06 -4.14
N SER A 436 3.15 10.64 -2.88
CA SER A 436 2.72 11.44 -1.71
C SER A 436 3.92 12.18 -1.10
N GLY A 437 3.95 13.52 -1.10
CA GLY A 437 3.12 14.45 -1.85
C GLY A 437 3.93 15.59 -2.49
N PHE A 438 3.34 16.32 -3.43
CA PHE A 438 3.96 17.51 -4.05
C PHE A 438 3.31 18.79 -3.48
N PRO A 439 3.85 19.35 -2.38
CA PRO A 439 3.34 20.59 -1.79
C PRO A 439 3.71 21.82 -2.63
N TYR A 440 3.05 22.95 -2.34
CA TYR A 440 3.43 24.25 -2.91
C TYR A 440 4.87 24.64 -2.53
N ALA A 441 5.51 25.42 -3.41
CA ALA A 441 6.86 25.94 -3.14
C ALA A 441 6.84 26.95 -1.99
N ASP A 442 5.89 27.88 -2.00
CA ASP A 442 5.80 29.02 -1.09
C ASP A 442 4.36 29.24 -0.64
N LEU A 443 4.16 29.56 0.65
CA LEU A 443 2.92 29.93 1.32
C LEU A 443 3.27 30.61 2.65
N ASP A 444 2.32 31.33 3.27
CA ASP A 444 2.52 31.97 4.58
C ASP A 444 3.05 30.97 5.63
N GLY A 445 4.17 31.32 6.26
CA GLY A 445 4.84 30.47 7.26
C GLY A 445 5.81 29.42 6.68
N ALA A 446 6.05 29.39 5.36
CA ALA A 446 7.07 28.53 4.75
C ALA A 446 8.47 28.74 5.35
N THR A 447 9.23 27.65 5.48
CA THR A 447 10.63 27.67 5.93
C THR A 447 11.47 26.81 4.99
N TRP A 448 12.75 27.15 4.80
CA TRP A 448 13.61 26.46 3.82
C TRP A 448 13.55 24.93 3.98
N PRO A 449 13.35 24.16 2.88
CA PRO A 449 13.43 24.56 1.47
C PRO A 449 12.10 24.94 0.80
N GLY A 450 11.03 25.21 1.57
CA GLY A 450 9.74 25.67 1.08
C GLY A 450 8.57 25.18 1.95
N TRP A 451 7.34 25.53 1.58
CA TRP A 451 6.15 25.11 2.36
C TRP A 451 5.97 23.58 2.37
N ASP A 452 5.66 23.03 3.53
CA ASP A 452 5.84 21.61 3.86
C ASP A 452 4.65 21.00 4.63
N GLY A 453 3.42 21.20 4.11
CA GLY A 453 2.19 20.76 4.78
C GLY A 453 2.04 19.26 5.09
N PHE A 454 2.89 18.40 4.51
CA PHE A 454 2.98 16.98 4.90
C PHE A 454 3.82 16.81 6.18
N ALA A 455 4.88 17.59 6.36
CA ALA A 455 5.78 17.51 7.50
C ALA A 455 5.23 18.22 8.75
N PHE A 456 4.59 19.38 8.61
CA PHE A 456 4.11 20.16 9.75
C PHE A 456 2.61 20.50 9.64
N PRO A 457 1.78 20.22 10.68
CA PRO A 457 2.10 19.53 11.94
C PRO A 457 2.04 17.99 11.85
N LEU A 458 1.81 17.42 10.65
CA LEU A 458 1.36 16.03 10.47
C LEU A 458 2.46 14.96 10.48
N VAL A 459 3.75 15.36 10.39
CA VAL A 459 4.92 14.48 10.52
C VAL A 459 5.05 13.41 9.43
N PHE A 460 4.66 13.70 8.18
CA PHE A 460 4.82 12.78 7.04
C PHE A 460 5.92 13.23 6.06
N ALA A 461 6.68 12.25 5.57
CA ALA A 461 7.36 12.34 4.27
C ALA A 461 6.35 12.07 3.13
N GLU A 462 6.65 12.36 1.86
CA GLU A 462 7.82 13.09 1.36
C GLU A 462 7.37 14.41 0.69
N ASN A 463 8.25 15.40 0.70
CA ASN A 463 8.04 16.75 0.20
C ASN A 463 8.62 16.86 -1.22
N TRP A 464 7.97 16.20 -2.18
CA TRP A 464 8.45 16.08 -3.56
C TRP A 464 8.54 17.43 -4.28
N GLY A 465 9.57 17.58 -5.11
CA GLY A 465 9.71 18.72 -6.01
C GLY A 465 11.17 19.08 -6.33
N PRO A 466 11.39 20.12 -7.16
CA PRO A 466 12.71 20.57 -7.62
C PRO A 466 13.64 21.09 -6.51
N ARG A 467 13.14 21.17 -5.27
CA ARG A 467 13.88 21.53 -4.06
C ARG A 467 14.68 20.38 -3.43
N GLN A 468 14.59 19.17 -3.96
CA GLN A 468 15.43 18.03 -3.57
C GLN A 468 16.64 17.86 -4.51
N PRO A 469 17.86 17.53 -4.03
CA PRO A 469 19.03 17.35 -4.90
C PRO A 469 18.88 16.17 -5.86
N THR A 470 18.13 15.13 -5.44
CA THR A 470 17.77 13.93 -6.20
C THR A 470 16.82 14.19 -7.36
N TRP A 471 16.15 15.35 -7.43
CA TRP A 471 15.05 15.61 -8.38
C TRP A 471 15.41 15.31 -9.85
N GLN A 472 16.64 15.62 -10.26
CA GLN A 472 17.12 15.35 -11.62
C GLN A 472 17.25 13.85 -11.93
N HIS A 473 17.54 13.01 -10.93
CA HIS A 473 17.64 11.56 -11.04
C HIS A 473 16.26 10.87 -10.96
N TYR A 474 15.28 11.50 -10.28
CA TYR A 474 13.90 11.00 -10.25
C TYR A 474 13.22 10.97 -11.62
N ARG A 475 13.74 11.67 -12.64
CA ARG A 475 13.30 11.42 -14.03
C ARG A 475 13.56 9.98 -14.45
N SER A 476 14.78 9.47 -14.27
CA SER A 476 15.16 8.11 -14.65
C SER A 476 14.35 7.05 -13.89
N ILE A 477 14.07 7.31 -12.61
CA ILE A 477 13.22 6.48 -11.77
C ILE A 477 11.78 6.46 -12.30
N ASN A 478 11.20 7.62 -12.62
CA ASN A 478 9.84 7.71 -13.16
C ASN A 478 9.74 7.14 -14.59
N ASP A 479 10.76 7.30 -15.44
CA ASP A 479 10.84 6.66 -16.76
C ASP A 479 10.90 5.12 -16.60
N HIS A 480 11.63 4.60 -15.60
CA HIS A 480 11.66 3.17 -15.26
C HIS A 480 10.29 2.64 -14.76
N LEU A 481 9.71 3.29 -13.76
CA LEU A 481 8.39 2.94 -13.22
C LEU A 481 7.32 3.03 -14.31
N GLY A 482 7.39 4.04 -15.19
CA GLY A 482 6.53 4.16 -16.37
C GLY A 482 6.55 2.93 -17.28
N ARG A 483 7.74 2.32 -17.49
CA ARG A 483 7.88 1.08 -18.28
C ARG A 483 7.34 -0.14 -17.54
N LEU A 484 7.58 -0.27 -16.22
CA LEU A 484 6.96 -1.34 -15.42
C LEU A 484 5.43 -1.26 -15.47
N GLN A 485 4.86 -0.07 -15.29
CA GLN A 485 3.41 0.16 -15.39
C GLN A 485 2.87 -0.16 -16.79
N LEU A 486 3.62 0.14 -17.85
CA LEU A 486 3.22 -0.22 -19.21
C LEU A 486 3.12 -1.76 -19.38
N VAL A 487 4.10 -2.51 -18.86
CA VAL A 487 4.10 -3.98 -18.86
C VAL A 487 2.93 -4.52 -18.01
N LEU A 488 2.76 -4.00 -16.80
CA LEU A 488 1.70 -4.37 -15.86
C LEU A 488 0.28 -4.03 -16.34
N ARG A 489 0.14 -3.32 -17.47
CA ARG A 489 -1.14 -3.02 -18.14
C ARG A 489 -1.34 -3.75 -19.48
N GLN A 490 -0.39 -4.59 -19.92
CA GLN A 490 -0.57 -5.35 -21.16
C GLN A 490 -1.64 -6.43 -21.01
N GLY A 491 -2.45 -6.61 -22.06
CA GLY A 491 -3.38 -7.73 -22.21
C GLY A 491 -4.33 -7.92 -21.02
N ARG A 492 -4.50 -9.18 -20.60
CA ARG A 492 -5.28 -9.57 -19.41
C ARG A 492 -4.34 -10.12 -18.33
N PRO A 493 -4.70 -10.04 -17.04
CA PRO A 493 -3.96 -10.76 -16.00
C PRO A 493 -4.07 -12.27 -16.20
N ARG A 494 -3.13 -13.03 -15.63
CA ARG A 494 -3.19 -14.48 -15.47
C ARG A 494 -2.70 -14.85 -14.10
N PHE A 495 -3.54 -15.56 -13.36
CA PHE A 495 -3.21 -16.13 -12.06
C PHE A 495 -3.48 -17.64 -12.07
N ASP A 496 -2.81 -18.38 -11.20
CA ASP A 496 -2.98 -19.82 -11.10
C ASP A 496 -4.20 -20.18 -10.24
N VAL A 497 -4.46 -19.45 -9.15
CA VAL A 497 -5.48 -19.82 -8.16
C VAL A 497 -6.32 -18.64 -7.71
N ALA A 498 -7.64 -18.81 -7.65
CA ALA A 498 -8.55 -17.89 -6.96
C ALA A 498 -8.64 -18.30 -5.47
N VAL A 499 -8.63 -17.36 -4.54
CA VAL A 499 -8.89 -17.60 -3.12
C VAL A 499 -10.24 -16.97 -2.77
N TYR A 500 -11.22 -17.76 -2.34
CA TYR A 500 -12.44 -17.21 -1.76
C TYR A 500 -12.12 -16.54 -0.42
N TRP A 501 -12.61 -15.32 -0.24
CA TRP A 501 -12.30 -14.45 0.90
C TRP A 501 -13.54 -13.63 1.28
N ARG A 502 -14.06 -13.78 2.50
CA ARG A 502 -15.21 -13.00 2.99
C ARG A 502 -14.83 -12.20 4.24
N SER A 503 -14.38 -10.96 4.03
CA SER A 503 -14.35 -9.92 5.06
C SER A 503 -14.95 -8.61 4.55
N PHE A 504 -15.26 -7.72 5.48
CA PHE A 504 -15.43 -6.29 5.21
C PHE A 504 -14.17 -5.55 5.69
N ASP A 505 -13.90 -4.41 5.08
CA ASP A 505 -12.68 -3.60 5.21
C ASP A 505 -11.40 -4.36 4.78
N ILE A 506 -10.27 -3.65 4.72
CA ILE A 506 -8.94 -4.24 4.54
C ILE A 506 -8.31 -4.39 5.95
N PRO A 507 -8.05 -5.61 6.43
CA PRO A 507 -7.52 -5.84 7.78
C PRO A 507 -6.21 -5.08 8.01
N GLN A 508 -6.15 -4.29 9.08
CA GLN A 508 -4.99 -3.43 9.35
C GLN A 508 -3.75 -4.22 9.81
N LEU A 509 -3.96 -5.32 10.56
CA LEU A 509 -2.92 -6.25 11.02
C LEU A 509 -2.80 -7.47 10.08
N GLU A 510 -1.66 -8.19 10.11
CA GLU A 510 -1.46 -9.47 9.39
C GLU A 510 -2.22 -10.64 10.07
N ASP A 511 -3.40 -10.40 10.66
CA ASP A 511 -4.14 -11.31 11.55
C ASP A 511 -4.81 -12.49 10.82
N GLY A 512 -4.02 -13.38 10.22
CA GLY A 512 -4.43 -14.73 9.78
C GLY A 512 -5.43 -14.83 8.62
N ILE A 513 -6.10 -13.74 8.24
CA ILE A 513 -7.18 -13.69 7.24
C ILE A 513 -6.66 -13.89 5.80
N ASN A 514 -5.46 -13.39 5.50
CA ASN A 514 -4.81 -13.52 4.21
C ASN A 514 -3.79 -14.67 4.21
N ILE A 515 -3.48 -15.23 3.03
CA ILE A 515 -2.34 -16.13 2.84
C ILE A 515 -1.06 -15.30 2.93
N PRO A 516 -0.08 -15.62 3.79
CA PRO A 516 1.16 -14.84 3.88
C PRO A 516 1.96 -14.84 2.58
N THR A 517 2.55 -13.71 2.22
CA THR A 517 3.41 -13.53 1.03
C THR A 517 4.64 -14.48 1.02
N ALA A 518 5.01 -15.06 2.17
CA ALA A 518 6.10 -16.04 2.33
C ALA A 518 5.61 -17.48 2.56
N SER A 519 4.31 -17.75 2.36
CA SER A 519 3.70 -19.08 2.45
C SER A 519 4.34 -20.09 1.48
N ALA A 520 4.15 -21.38 1.73
CA ALA A 520 4.53 -22.43 0.77
C ALA A 520 3.96 -22.16 -0.63
N LEU A 521 2.68 -21.74 -0.74
CA LEU A 521 2.03 -21.40 -2.00
C LEU A 521 2.82 -20.36 -2.83
N ALA A 522 3.38 -19.33 -2.18
CA ALA A 522 4.19 -18.31 -2.85
C ALA A 522 5.63 -18.77 -3.16
N ARG A 523 6.24 -19.58 -2.28
CA ARG A 523 7.59 -20.14 -2.47
C ARG A 523 7.64 -21.15 -3.63
N ASP A 524 6.61 -21.97 -3.76
CA ASP A 524 6.39 -22.91 -4.88
C ASP A 524 6.02 -22.20 -6.20
N GLY A 525 5.81 -20.87 -6.18
CA GLY A 525 5.63 -20.04 -7.37
C GLY A 525 4.20 -19.88 -7.88
N TYR A 526 3.19 -20.35 -7.13
CA TYR A 526 1.79 -20.15 -7.51
C TYR A 526 1.37 -18.69 -7.36
N THR A 527 0.70 -18.18 -8.39
CA THR A 527 0.12 -16.83 -8.38
C THR A 527 -1.35 -16.88 -7.99
N TYR A 528 -1.77 -16.02 -7.06
CA TYR A 528 -3.15 -15.98 -6.56
C TYR A 528 -3.72 -14.57 -6.29
N GLU A 529 -5.05 -14.49 -6.26
CA GLU A 529 -5.87 -13.31 -5.93
C GLU A 529 -7.03 -13.68 -4.99
N TYR A 530 -7.50 -12.71 -4.21
CA TYR A 530 -8.64 -12.86 -3.29
C TYR A 530 -9.95 -12.38 -3.94
N LEU A 531 -10.98 -13.20 -3.90
CA LEU A 531 -12.29 -12.93 -4.50
C LEU A 531 -13.41 -12.97 -3.47
N SER A 532 -14.18 -11.88 -3.39
CA SER A 532 -15.34 -11.79 -2.49
C SER A 532 -16.54 -12.61 -2.99
N PRO A 533 -17.50 -12.95 -2.10
CA PRO A 533 -18.70 -13.70 -2.50
C PRO A 533 -19.53 -13.01 -3.58
N ALA A 534 -19.49 -11.67 -3.65
CA ALA A 534 -20.22 -10.89 -4.66
C ALA A 534 -19.67 -11.09 -6.07
N ILE A 535 -18.34 -11.24 -6.22
CA ILE A 535 -17.69 -11.49 -7.53
C ILE A 535 -18.17 -12.82 -8.14
N PHE A 536 -18.48 -13.83 -7.31
CA PHE A 536 -19.04 -15.10 -7.77
C PHE A 536 -20.50 -15.03 -8.24
N ARG A 537 -21.22 -13.92 -8.00
CA ARG A 537 -22.61 -13.72 -8.47
C ARG A 537 -22.69 -13.10 -9.86
N GLU A 538 -21.63 -12.43 -10.29
CA GLU A 538 -21.58 -11.70 -11.56
C GLU A 538 -21.80 -12.62 -12.79
N PRO A 539 -22.37 -12.11 -13.91
CA PRO A 539 -22.63 -12.95 -15.08
C PRO A 539 -21.39 -13.58 -15.72
N TYR A 540 -20.21 -12.97 -15.51
CA TYR A 540 -18.93 -13.51 -15.96
C TYR A 540 -18.32 -14.55 -15.01
N ALA A 541 -18.98 -14.87 -13.89
CA ALA A 541 -18.60 -15.94 -12.96
C ALA A 541 -18.94 -17.32 -13.54
N VAL A 542 -18.09 -17.76 -14.47
CA VAL A 542 -18.21 -19.05 -15.16
C VAL A 542 -16.87 -19.80 -15.13
N TYR A 543 -16.95 -21.12 -15.00
CA TYR A 543 -15.90 -22.04 -15.44
C TYR A 543 -16.18 -22.41 -16.90
N ASP A 544 -15.17 -22.55 -17.77
CA ASP A 544 -15.36 -23.01 -19.16
C ASP A 544 -15.11 -24.52 -19.35
N GLY A 545 -14.38 -25.17 -18.43
CA GLY A 545 -13.88 -26.53 -18.58
C GLY A 545 -12.35 -26.61 -18.45
N SER A 546 -11.67 -25.46 -18.55
CA SER A 546 -10.22 -25.29 -18.40
C SER A 546 -9.84 -24.24 -17.37
N ARG A 547 -10.58 -23.12 -17.29
CA ARG A 547 -10.31 -22.01 -16.37
C ARG A 547 -11.58 -21.38 -15.82
N LEU A 548 -11.46 -20.88 -14.59
CA LEU A 548 -12.49 -20.10 -13.90
C LEU A 548 -12.31 -18.61 -14.22
N PHE A 549 -13.40 -17.89 -14.51
CA PHE A 549 -13.39 -16.48 -14.97
C PHE A 549 -12.54 -16.22 -16.25
N PRO A 550 -12.71 -17.01 -17.34
CA PRO A 550 -11.80 -17.01 -18.49
C PRO A 550 -11.72 -15.68 -19.26
N GLN A 551 -12.76 -14.85 -19.19
CA GLN A 551 -12.77 -13.54 -19.85
C GLN A 551 -12.18 -12.39 -18.99
N LYS A 552 -11.74 -12.69 -17.76
CA LYS A 552 -11.18 -11.74 -16.79
C LYS A 552 -9.74 -12.14 -16.42
N SER A 553 -9.43 -12.23 -15.13
CA SER A 553 -8.12 -12.63 -14.57
C SER A 553 -7.76 -14.09 -14.83
N SER A 554 -8.76 -14.98 -14.87
CA SER A 554 -8.68 -16.37 -15.35
C SER A 554 -7.75 -17.32 -14.56
N TYR A 555 -8.33 -18.17 -13.71
CA TYR A 555 -7.63 -19.06 -12.76
C TYR A 555 -7.73 -20.54 -13.15
N LYS A 556 -6.74 -21.35 -12.75
CA LYS A 556 -6.71 -22.82 -12.93
C LYS A 556 -7.47 -23.56 -11.83
N ALA A 557 -7.45 -23.03 -10.60
CA ALA A 557 -8.06 -23.65 -9.41
C ALA A 557 -8.73 -22.63 -8.48
N LEU A 558 -9.43 -23.12 -7.46
CA LEU A 558 -10.06 -22.33 -6.39
C LEU A 558 -9.67 -22.86 -4.99
N ILE A 559 -9.35 -21.96 -4.07
CA ILE A 559 -9.12 -22.26 -2.65
C ILE A 559 -10.29 -21.71 -1.82
N LEU A 560 -10.78 -22.51 -0.87
CA LEU A 560 -11.70 -22.12 0.20
C LEU A 560 -10.97 -22.25 1.54
N ARG A 561 -10.50 -21.13 2.10
CA ARG A 561 -9.53 -21.14 3.21
C ARG A 561 -10.16 -20.75 4.55
N GLN A 562 -10.20 -21.68 5.50
CA GLN A 562 -10.53 -21.45 6.92
C GLN A 562 -11.91 -20.80 7.19
N GLU A 563 -12.83 -20.87 6.22
CA GLU A 563 -14.14 -20.23 6.30
C GLU A 563 -15.15 -21.13 7.00
N SER A 564 -15.72 -20.64 8.11
CA SER A 564 -16.85 -21.30 8.77
C SER A 564 -18.22 -20.90 8.19
N VAL A 565 -18.23 -19.92 7.27
CA VAL A 565 -19.42 -19.23 6.76
C VAL A 565 -19.32 -18.94 5.26
N ILE A 566 -20.32 -19.37 4.49
CA ILE A 566 -20.42 -19.14 3.03
C ILE A 566 -21.87 -18.90 2.63
N PRO A 567 -22.18 -17.97 1.71
CA PRO A 567 -23.53 -17.84 1.17
C PRO A 567 -23.97 -19.11 0.42
N LEU A 568 -25.24 -19.50 0.60
CA LEU A 568 -25.80 -20.71 0.00
C LEU A 568 -25.69 -20.74 -1.54
N ASP A 569 -25.84 -19.58 -2.19
CA ASP A 569 -25.72 -19.46 -3.65
C ASP A 569 -24.27 -19.62 -4.12
N THR A 570 -23.29 -19.15 -3.35
CA THR A 570 -21.86 -19.36 -3.61
C THR A 570 -21.48 -20.83 -3.41
N ALA A 571 -21.93 -21.48 -2.33
CA ALA A 571 -21.67 -22.91 -2.08
C ALA A 571 -22.22 -23.81 -3.20
N ARG A 572 -23.46 -23.60 -3.61
CA ARG A 572 -24.08 -24.31 -4.75
C ARG A 572 -23.35 -24.05 -6.07
N ARG A 573 -22.79 -22.85 -6.26
CA ARG A 573 -21.98 -22.52 -7.43
C ARG A 573 -20.62 -23.22 -7.42
N PHE A 574 -19.98 -23.38 -6.26
CA PHE A 574 -18.75 -24.17 -6.14
C PHE A 574 -18.98 -25.64 -6.47
N VAL A 575 -20.09 -26.24 -5.99
CA VAL A 575 -20.54 -27.58 -6.43
C VAL A 575 -20.71 -27.63 -7.95
N SER A 576 -21.36 -26.63 -8.55
CA SER A 576 -21.54 -26.57 -10.01
C SER A 576 -20.23 -26.46 -10.80
N TYR A 577 -19.19 -25.82 -10.25
CA TYR A 577 -17.86 -25.78 -10.85
C TYR A 577 -17.12 -27.12 -10.67
N ALA A 578 -17.14 -27.70 -9.47
CA ALA A 578 -16.47 -28.96 -9.18
C ALA A 578 -17.06 -30.12 -9.98
N ARG A 579 -18.39 -30.21 -10.11
CA ARG A 579 -19.08 -31.17 -11.00
C ARG A 579 -18.68 -31.05 -12.48
N ARG A 580 -18.06 -29.93 -12.89
CA ARG A 580 -17.54 -29.69 -14.24
C ARG A 580 -16.02 -29.85 -14.35
N GLY A 581 -15.36 -30.27 -13.27
CA GLY A 581 -13.92 -30.57 -13.24
C GLY A 581 -13.00 -29.44 -12.76
N LEU A 582 -13.52 -28.33 -12.21
CA LEU A 582 -12.65 -27.31 -11.59
C LEU A 582 -11.94 -27.90 -10.36
N PRO A 583 -10.60 -27.86 -10.25
CA PRO A 583 -9.88 -28.21 -9.03
C PRO A 583 -10.21 -27.26 -7.86
N ILE A 584 -10.60 -27.81 -6.71
CA ILE A 584 -10.88 -27.03 -5.49
C ILE A 584 -10.12 -27.58 -4.29
N VAL A 585 -9.43 -26.71 -3.56
CA VAL A 585 -8.76 -27.05 -2.29
C VAL A 585 -9.50 -26.37 -1.13
N ILE A 586 -9.87 -27.16 -0.12
CA ILE A 586 -10.53 -26.69 1.10
C ILE A 586 -9.50 -26.75 2.24
N VAL A 587 -9.30 -25.65 2.97
CA VAL A 587 -8.33 -25.58 4.08
C VAL A 587 -9.06 -25.49 5.41
N GLY A 588 -8.83 -26.45 6.30
CA GLY A 588 -9.50 -26.55 7.60
C GLY A 588 -10.85 -27.25 7.50
N THR A 589 -11.86 -26.73 8.21
CA THR A 589 -13.20 -27.30 8.25
C THR A 589 -14.10 -26.80 7.12
N LEU A 590 -15.14 -27.57 6.79
CA LEU A 590 -16.19 -27.10 5.87
C LEU A 590 -17.01 -25.96 6.52
N PRO A 591 -17.35 -24.90 5.76
CA PRO A 591 -18.42 -23.99 6.13
C PRO A 591 -19.73 -24.74 6.40
N SER A 592 -20.43 -24.34 7.45
CA SER A 592 -21.68 -25.00 7.87
C SER A 592 -22.88 -24.05 7.97
N ARG A 593 -22.70 -22.77 7.61
CA ARG A 593 -23.68 -21.69 7.80
C ARG A 593 -23.63 -20.62 6.72
N THR A 594 -24.78 -19.98 6.47
CA THR A 594 -24.88 -18.71 5.71
C THR A 594 -24.42 -17.52 6.56
N PRO A 595 -24.08 -16.32 6.02
CA PRO A 595 -23.69 -15.17 6.85
C PRO A 595 -24.89 -14.43 7.50
N GLY A 596 -25.94 -14.16 6.73
CA GLY A 596 -27.05 -13.30 7.14
C GLY A 596 -28.05 -13.95 8.11
N TYR A 597 -29.05 -13.20 8.55
CA TYR A 597 -30.11 -13.70 9.43
C TYR A 597 -31.33 -14.23 8.66
N TYR A 598 -31.64 -13.64 7.51
CA TYR A 598 -32.79 -14.04 6.71
C TYR A 598 -32.72 -15.53 6.33
N LYS A 599 -33.79 -16.28 6.63
CA LYS A 599 -33.88 -17.73 6.39
C LYS A 599 -32.72 -18.58 6.97
N ALA A 600 -31.94 -18.08 7.92
CA ALA A 600 -30.67 -18.71 8.33
C ALA A 600 -30.73 -20.23 8.58
N ALA A 601 -31.78 -20.77 9.22
CA ALA A 601 -31.91 -22.21 9.45
C ALA A 601 -32.17 -23.04 8.17
N GLU A 602 -32.87 -22.49 7.18
CA GLU A 602 -33.06 -23.10 5.85
C GLU A 602 -31.75 -23.07 5.06
N GLU A 603 -31.03 -21.94 5.14
CA GLU A 603 -29.79 -21.77 4.39
C GLU A 603 -28.60 -22.51 5.00
N ASP A 604 -28.47 -22.57 6.33
CA ASP A 604 -27.42 -23.33 7.03
C ASP A 604 -27.49 -24.82 6.64
N ALA A 605 -28.69 -25.41 6.64
CA ALA A 605 -28.90 -26.78 6.18
C ALA A 605 -28.57 -26.96 4.69
N GLY A 606 -28.92 -25.98 3.85
CA GLY A 606 -28.54 -25.95 2.44
C GLY A 606 -27.02 -25.84 2.20
N VAL A 607 -26.32 -25.08 3.04
CA VAL A 607 -24.85 -24.93 3.00
C VAL A 607 -24.20 -26.25 3.42
N GLN A 608 -24.65 -26.87 4.50
CA GLN A 608 -24.14 -28.17 4.96
C GLN A 608 -24.27 -29.24 3.86
N ALA A 609 -25.45 -29.35 3.24
CA ALA A 609 -25.66 -30.29 2.12
C ALA A 609 -24.75 -29.97 0.92
N ALA A 610 -24.62 -28.71 0.52
CA ALA A 610 -23.77 -28.31 -0.61
C ALA A 610 -22.27 -28.55 -0.33
N MET A 611 -21.79 -28.26 0.88
CA MET A 611 -20.39 -28.45 1.24
C MET A 611 -20.03 -29.93 1.45
N GLN A 612 -20.96 -30.75 1.95
CA GLN A 612 -20.80 -32.21 1.97
C GLN A 612 -20.75 -32.80 0.56
N GLU A 613 -21.64 -32.36 -0.35
CA GLU A 613 -21.58 -32.80 -1.75
C GLU A 613 -20.26 -32.37 -2.42
N LEU A 614 -19.80 -31.15 -2.15
CA LEU A 614 -18.53 -30.64 -2.69
C LEU A 614 -17.35 -31.50 -2.26
N GLN A 615 -17.26 -31.86 -0.98
CA GLN A 615 -16.17 -32.69 -0.44
C GLN A 615 -16.17 -34.12 -1.02
N GLY A 616 -17.31 -34.61 -1.53
CA GLY A 616 -17.43 -35.93 -2.16
C GLY A 616 -16.99 -36.01 -3.63
N LEU A 617 -16.57 -34.89 -4.25
CA LEU A 617 -16.19 -34.85 -5.67
C LEU A 617 -14.68 -35.13 -5.85
N PRO A 618 -14.28 -35.90 -6.88
CA PRO A 618 -12.91 -36.45 -7.00
C PRO A 618 -11.83 -35.39 -7.26
N ASN A 619 -12.23 -34.21 -7.72
CA ASN A 619 -11.39 -33.04 -7.98
C ASN A 619 -11.42 -32.00 -6.83
N VAL A 620 -11.82 -32.43 -5.63
CA VAL A 620 -11.84 -31.61 -4.42
C VAL A 620 -10.99 -32.26 -3.33
N VAL A 621 -10.03 -31.52 -2.77
CA VAL A 621 -9.12 -32.00 -1.71
C VAL A 621 -9.29 -31.14 -0.46
N THR A 622 -9.39 -31.77 0.71
CA THR A 622 -9.38 -31.07 2.00
C THR A 622 -8.01 -31.23 2.65
N VAL A 623 -7.41 -30.12 3.10
CA VAL A 623 -6.12 -30.06 3.81
C VAL A 623 -6.24 -29.35 5.15
N ALA A 624 -5.34 -29.67 6.09
CA ALA A 624 -5.42 -29.14 7.46
C ALA A 624 -4.99 -27.67 7.60
N ASN A 625 -4.05 -27.20 6.77
CA ASN A 625 -3.41 -25.89 6.89
C ASN A 625 -2.89 -25.38 5.52
N ASP A 626 -2.34 -24.17 5.51
CA ASP A 626 -1.91 -23.48 4.28
C ASP A 626 -0.67 -24.13 3.62
N ASP A 627 0.25 -24.69 4.41
CA ASP A 627 1.48 -25.29 3.89
C ASP A 627 1.22 -26.59 3.09
N ALA A 628 0.06 -27.22 3.30
CA ALA A 628 -0.37 -28.39 2.53
C ALA A 628 -1.08 -28.05 1.20
N ILE A 629 -1.40 -26.78 0.92
CA ILE A 629 -2.08 -26.35 -0.31
C ILE A 629 -1.30 -26.74 -1.58
N PRO A 630 0.04 -26.53 -1.70
CA PRO A 630 0.75 -26.78 -2.96
C PRO A 630 0.76 -28.26 -3.35
N GLY A 631 0.88 -29.16 -2.38
CA GLY A 631 0.80 -30.62 -2.59
C GLY A 631 -0.59 -31.07 -3.06
N ALA A 632 -1.66 -30.45 -2.54
CA ALA A 632 -3.02 -30.69 -3.00
C ALA A 632 -3.25 -30.17 -4.43
N LEU A 633 -2.73 -28.98 -4.77
CA LEU A 633 -2.78 -28.45 -6.14
C LEU A 633 -2.03 -29.34 -7.13
N ALA A 634 -0.82 -29.79 -6.78
CA ALA A 634 -0.03 -30.71 -7.60
C ALA A 634 -0.73 -32.06 -7.81
N THR A 635 -1.37 -32.60 -6.75
CA THR A 635 -2.16 -33.84 -6.83
C THR A 635 -3.39 -33.69 -7.74
N LEU A 636 -3.96 -32.49 -7.81
CA LEU A 636 -5.03 -32.12 -8.74
C LEU A 636 -4.54 -31.72 -10.14
N GLY A 637 -3.25 -31.88 -10.45
CA GLY A 637 -2.66 -31.56 -11.76
C GLY A 637 -2.51 -30.06 -12.05
N VAL A 638 -2.61 -29.21 -11.02
CA VAL A 638 -2.53 -27.75 -11.16
C VAL A 638 -1.09 -27.30 -10.95
N GLU A 639 -0.41 -26.86 -12.01
CA GLU A 639 0.94 -26.31 -11.93
C GLU A 639 0.96 -24.77 -11.86
N PRO A 640 1.98 -24.15 -11.22
CA PRO A 640 2.20 -22.71 -11.24
C PRO A 640 2.64 -22.19 -12.62
N SER A 641 2.33 -20.92 -12.93
CA SER A 641 2.74 -20.26 -14.18
C SER A 641 4.26 -20.00 -14.26
N VAL A 642 4.98 -20.18 -13.14
CA VAL A 642 6.44 -20.17 -13.01
C VAL A 642 6.83 -21.35 -12.13
N ARG A 643 7.45 -22.42 -12.67
CA ARG A 643 8.13 -23.42 -11.83
C ARG A 643 9.55 -22.96 -11.51
N ARG A 644 10.13 -23.54 -10.46
CA ARG A 644 11.50 -23.30 -9.96
C ARG A 644 12.14 -24.66 -9.65
N ASP A 645 13.45 -24.72 -9.69
CA ASP A 645 14.27 -25.81 -9.16
C ASP A 645 14.41 -25.78 -7.63
N GLN A 646 14.33 -24.59 -7.01
CA GLN A 646 14.49 -24.40 -5.57
C GLN A 646 13.59 -23.30 -4.96
N ASP A 647 13.42 -23.38 -3.63
CA ASP A 647 12.79 -22.36 -2.79
C ASP A 647 13.38 -20.97 -3.03
N SER A 648 12.53 -19.95 -3.16
CA SER A 648 12.97 -18.56 -3.21
C SER A 648 11.90 -17.58 -2.76
N GLY A 649 12.32 -16.36 -2.41
CA GLY A 649 11.43 -15.21 -2.21
C GLY A 649 10.91 -14.60 -3.51
N LEU A 650 11.03 -15.27 -4.66
CA LEU A 650 10.59 -14.70 -5.92
C LEU A 650 9.05 -14.59 -5.95
N LEU A 651 8.55 -13.39 -6.21
CA LEU A 651 7.14 -13.15 -6.58
C LEU A 651 7.05 -12.95 -8.09
N SER A 652 5.92 -13.33 -8.67
CA SER A 652 5.66 -13.10 -10.09
C SER A 652 4.23 -12.63 -10.35
N LEU A 653 4.07 -11.86 -11.42
CA LEU A 653 2.77 -11.60 -12.06
C LEU A 653 2.90 -11.85 -13.55
N ARG A 654 1.92 -12.59 -14.10
CA ARG A 654 1.82 -12.86 -15.53
C ARG A 654 0.69 -12.04 -16.14
N ARG A 655 0.94 -11.46 -17.32
CA ARG A 655 -0.09 -10.84 -18.16
C ARG A 655 0.02 -11.32 -19.59
N GLN A 656 -1.10 -11.48 -20.27
CA GLN A 656 -1.18 -12.19 -21.54
C GLN A 656 -1.92 -11.37 -22.59
N THR A 657 -1.24 -11.06 -23.70
CA THR A 657 -1.86 -10.65 -24.98
C THR A 657 -2.14 -11.90 -25.84
N GLU A 658 -2.65 -11.72 -27.06
CA GLU A 658 -2.85 -12.84 -28.00
C GLU A 658 -1.52 -13.53 -28.39
N ASP A 659 -0.42 -12.77 -28.42
CA ASP A 659 0.87 -13.20 -28.99
C ASP A 659 2.03 -13.28 -27.99
N THR A 660 1.84 -12.76 -26.76
CA THR A 660 2.93 -12.51 -25.81
C THR A 660 2.47 -12.70 -24.36
N ASP A 661 3.24 -13.51 -23.61
CA ASP A 661 3.15 -13.60 -22.16
C ASP A 661 4.24 -12.71 -21.52
N TYR A 662 3.83 -11.78 -20.67
CA TYR A 662 4.68 -10.85 -19.94
C TYR A 662 4.78 -11.28 -18.48
N TYR A 663 6.00 -11.43 -17.99
CA TYR A 663 6.34 -11.78 -16.61
C TYR A 663 7.03 -10.63 -15.92
N TYR A 664 6.36 -10.06 -14.91
CA TYR A 664 6.99 -9.25 -13.87
C TYR A 664 7.53 -10.19 -12.80
N LEU A 665 8.82 -10.10 -12.48
CA LEU A 665 9.54 -10.96 -11.54
C LEU A 665 10.23 -10.08 -10.49
N PHE A 666 9.93 -10.26 -9.21
CA PHE A 666 10.45 -9.44 -8.11
C PHE A 666 10.98 -10.33 -7.00
N ASN A 667 12.25 -10.17 -6.62
CA ASN A 667 12.82 -10.92 -5.50
C ASN A 667 12.43 -10.25 -4.18
N TYR A 668 11.39 -10.75 -3.52
CA TYR A 668 10.69 -10.06 -2.43
C TYR A 668 11.54 -9.92 -1.17
N THR A 669 11.49 -8.72 -0.60
CA THR A 669 12.09 -8.41 0.70
C THR A 669 11.07 -7.74 1.63
N ARG A 670 11.21 -8.01 2.92
CA ARG A 670 10.65 -7.20 4.01
C ARG A 670 11.76 -6.29 4.55
N ALA A 671 11.37 -5.12 5.04
CA ALA A 671 12.28 -4.29 5.83
C ALA A 671 12.44 -4.90 7.24
N LEU A 672 13.68 -4.96 7.74
CA LEU A 672 13.99 -5.59 9.04
C LEU A 672 14.03 -4.61 10.21
N ALA A 673 14.26 -3.32 9.95
CA ALA A 673 14.30 -2.25 10.97
C ALA A 673 13.93 -0.90 10.35
N ALA A 674 13.21 -0.07 11.10
CA ALA A 674 12.88 1.30 10.69
C ALA A 674 14.10 2.20 10.81
N GLY A 675 14.41 2.97 9.76
CA GLY A 675 15.60 3.80 9.72
C GLY A 675 15.89 4.39 8.34
N VAL A 676 17.04 5.06 8.26
CA VAL A 676 17.59 5.66 7.04
C VAL A 676 18.08 4.59 6.07
N ASP A 677 18.93 3.70 6.58
CA ASP A 677 19.30 2.47 5.88
C ASP A 677 18.19 1.45 6.16
N LEU A 678 17.53 0.93 5.11
CA LEU A 678 16.58 -0.18 5.26
C LEU A 678 17.33 -1.51 5.08
N PRO A 679 17.67 -2.24 6.15
CA PRO A 679 18.15 -3.61 6.02
C PRO A 679 17.04 -4.50 5.44
N LEU A 680 17.28 -5.03 4.24
CA LEU A 680 16.33 -5.88 3.53
C LEU A 680 16.56 -7.37 3.82
N SER A 681 15.48 -8.10 4.08
CA SER A 681 15.48 -9.56 4.28
C SER A 681 15.92 -10.33 3.04
N GLY A 682 16.19 -11.62 3.20
CA GLY A 682 16.43 -12.54 2.09
C GLY A 682 17.81 -12.44 1.45
N ALA A 683 17.96 -13.17 0.35
CA ALA A 683 19.17 -13.35 -0.44
C ALA A 683 18.87 -13.14 -1.94
N ASP A 684 19.92 -13.02 -2.74
CA ASP A 684 19.78 -12.94 -4.19
C ASP A 684 19.24 -14.28 -4.74
N ALA A 685 18.44 -14.20 -5.81
CA ALA A 685 17.96 -15.37 -6.52
C ALA A 685 18.94 -15.71 -7.63
N ASP A 686 19.42 -16.95 -7.66
CA ASP A 686 20.20 -17.57 -8.75
C ASP A 686 19.66 -19.01 -8.88
N LEU A 687 18.76 -19.23 -9.84
CA LEU A 687 17.91 -20.43 -9.93
C LEU A 687 17.46 -20.72 -11.37
N GLU A 688 17.08 -21.96 -11.72
CA GLU A 688 16.42 -22.27 -13.00
C GLU A 688 14.90 -22.01 -12.92
N ALA A 689 14.38 -21.16 -13.80
CA ALA A 689 12.96 -20.79 -13.84
C ALA A 689 12.27 -21.30 -15.12
N ALA A 690 11.14 -22.01 -14.97
CA ALA A 690 10.34 -22.54 -16.08
C ALA A 690 9.02 -21.77 -16.26
N LEU A 691 9.02 -20.79 -17.16
CA LEU A 691 7.94 -19.85 -17.45
C LEU A 691 6.95 -20.44 -18.48
N GLU A 692 5.65 -20.47 -18.16
CA GLU A 692 4.58 -20.90 -19.07
C GLU A 692 4.41 -19.96 -20.28
N GLY A 693 4.54 -20.48 -21.51
CA GLY A 693 4.38 -19.68 -22.73
C GLY A 693 5.27 -20.13 -23.91
N GLU A 694 4.87 -19.75 -25.12
CA GLU A 694 5.49 -20.19 -26.37
C GLU A 694 6.16 -19.04 -27.15
N GLY A 695 7.28 -19.36 -27.81
CA GLY A 695 7.95 -18.45 -28.75
C GLY A 695 9.42 -18.19 -28.40
N ARG A 696 9.80 -16.91 -28.31
CA ARG A 696 11.15 -16.43 -27.99
C ARG A 696 11.10 -15.54 -26.73
N PRO A 697 11.97 -15.77 -25.73
CA PRO A 697 12.09 -14.89 -24.56
C PRO A 697 12.88 -13.63 -24.86
N TYR A 698 12.45 -12.52 -24.26
CA TYR A 698 13.10 -11.22 -24.27
C TYR A 698 13.16 -10.68 -22.85
N GLU A 699 14.28 -10.09 -22.47
CA GLU A 699 14.37 -9.18 -21.33
C GLU A 699 13.85 -7.80 -21.75
N LEU A 700 12.93 -7.24 -20.97
CA LEU A 700 12.48 -5.86 -21.10
C LEU A 700 13.15 -5.04 -19.99
N ASP A 701 14.31 -4.46 -20.30
CA ASP A 701 15.08 -3.65 -19.36
C ASP A 701 14.31 -2.36 -19.05
N ALA A 702 13.65 -2.35 -17.90
CA ALA A 702 12.82 -1.22 -17.48
C ALA A 702 13.65 0.04 -17.18
N TRP A 703 14.95 -0.06 -16.85
CA TRP A 703 15.79 1.11 -16.57
C TRP A 703 16.22 1.82 -17.86
N SER A 704 16.85 1.10 -18.79
CA SER A 704 17.31 1.69 -20.06
C SER A 704 16.20 1.82 -21.11
N GLY A 705 15.17 0.97 -21.03
CA GLY A 705 14.14 0.80 -22.07
C GLY A 705 14.54 -0.14 -23.21
N ALA A 706 15.66 -0.85 -23.09
CA ALA A 706 16.10 -1.81 -24.09
C ALA A 706 15.23 -3.08 -24.09
N ILE A 707 14.93 -3.60 -25.28
CA ILE A 707 14.34 -4.92 -25.48
C ILE A 707 15.46 -5.83 -25.99
N ARG A 708 15.87 -6.81 -25.18
CA ARG A 708 16.99 -7.70 -25.51
C ARG A 708 16.50 -9.15 -25.62
N PRO A 709 16.75 -9.87 -26.73
CA PRO A 709 16.45 -11.30 -26.78
C PRO A 709 17.37 -12.09 -25.85
N ILE A 710 16.79 -13.00 -25.06
CA ILE A 710 17.56 -13.89 -24.18
C ILE A 710 18.11 -15.04 -25.03
N ALA A 711 19.41 -15.34 -24.90
CA ALA A 711 20.08 -16.44 -25.63
C ALA A 711 20.29 -17.69 -24.75
N GLY A 712 20.44 -17.50 -23.44
CA GLY A 712 20.50 -18.58 -22.45
C GLY A 712 19.11 -19.13 -22.13
N TYR A 713 18.58 -20.05 -22.94
CA TYR A 713 17.32 -20.76 -22.64
C TYR A 713 17.14 -22.07 -23.43
N ARG A 714 16.38 -23.00 -22.82
CA ARG A 714 15.83 -24.21 -23.44
C ARG A 714 14.30 -24.15 -23.51
N ARG A 715 13.67 -25.02 -24.31
CA ARG A 715 12.21 -25.19 -24.37
C ARG A 715 11.81 -26.53 -23.75
N ASP A 716 10.71 -26.55 -23.03
CA ASP A 716 10.26 -27.73 -22.27
C ASP A 716 8.74 -27.70 -22.08
N GLY A 717 7.98 -28.64 -22.65
CA GLY A 717 6.54 -28.83 -22.38
C GLY A 717 5.65 -27.58 -22.44
N GLY A 718 5.82 -26.69 -23.44
CA GLY A 718 5.06 -25.43 -23.53
C GLY A 718 5.55 -24.32 -22.59
N ARG A 719 6.77 -24.47 -22.05
CA ARG A 719 7.48 -23.50 -21.22
C ARG A 719 8.82 -23.09 -21.85
N ILE A 720 9.26 -21.89 -21.49
CA ILE A 720 10.65 -21.45 -21.64
C ILE A 720 11.36 -21.68 -20.31
N VAL A 721 12.53 -22.33 -20.34
CA VAL A 721 13.34 -22.57 -19.14
C VAL A 721 14.69 -21.87 -19.27
N LEU A 722 15.06 -21.07 -18.26
CA LEU A 722 16.23 -20.19 -18.28
C LEU A 722 16.83 -19.99 -16.88
N PRO A 723 18.13 -19.68 -16.76
CA PRO A 723 18.73 -19.22 -15.52
C PRO A 723 18.25 -17.80 -15.18
N LEU A 724 17.78 -17.62 -13.94
CA LEU A 724 17.26 -16.37 -13.41
C LEU A 724 18.13 -15.86 -12.27
N GLN A 725 18.98 -14.90 -12.59
CA GLN A 725 19.72 -14.09 -11.63
C GLN A 725 18.96 -12.79 -11.33
N LEU A 726 18.72 -12.51 -10.04
CA LEU A 726 18.02 -11.30 -9.59
C LEU A 726 18.40 -10.93 -8.14
N ARG A 727 18.99 -9.73 -7.95
CA ARG A 727 19.36 -9.23 -6.61
C ARG A 727 18.14 -9.15 -5.68
N LYS A 728 18.36 -9.27 -4.38
CA LYS A 728 17.28 -9.12 -3.39
C LYS A 728 16.68 -7.72 -3.44
N GLY A 729 15.36 -7.63 -3.53
CA GLY A 729 14.63 -6.38 -3.72
C GLY A 729 14.64 -5.85 -5.14
N ASP A 730 15.26 -6.53 -6.11
CA ASP A 730 15.30 -6.08 -7.50
C ASP A 730 14.18 -6.72 -8.35
N VAL A 731 13.94 -6.12 -9.51
CA VAL A 731 12.86 -6.46 -10.44
C VAL A 731 13.39 -6.74 -11.85
N ARG A 732 12.95 -7.86 -12.44
CA ARG A 732 13.21 -8.23 -13.83
C ARG A 732 11.89 -8.36 -14.59
N VAL A 733 11.89 -7.98 -15.86
CA VAL A 733 10.76 -8.26 -16.76
C VAL A 733 11.22 -9.15 -17.90
N ILE A 734 10.51 -10.25 -18.10
CA ILE A 734 10.71 -11.18 -19.21
C ILE A 734 9.41 -11.26 -20.03
N ALA A 735 9.50 -11.14 -21.35
CA ALA A 735 8.38 -11.35 -22.26
C ALA A 735 8.66 -12.54 -23.18
N ILE A 736 7.75 -13.50 -23.23
CA ILE A 736 7.80 -14.65 -24.14
C ILE A 736 6.83 -14.34 -25.27
N SER A 737 7.34 -14.09 -26.48
CA SER A 737 6.52 -13.67 -27.62
C SER A 737 6.66 -14.60 -28.82
N ARG A 738 5.54 -14.82 -29.51
CA ARG A 738 5.47 -15.50 -30.80
C ARG A 738 5.85 -14.60 -31.98
N ARG A 739 6.03 -13.28 -31.74
CA ARG A 739 6.56 -12.31 -32.72
C ARG A 739 7.94 -11.77 -32.32
N SER A 740 8.54 -10.96 -33.19
CA SER A 740 9.66 -10.10 -32.81
C SER A 740 9.18 -8.95 -31.92
N LEU A 741 9.90 -8.71 -30.82
CA LEU A 741 9.79 -7.51 -29.99
C LEU A 741 10.99 -6.55 -30.19
N ASP A 742 12.10 -7.07 -30.70
CA ASP A 742 13.39 -6.40 -30.90
C ASP A 742 13.54 -5.74 -32.29
N GLY A 743 12.69 -6.09 -33.27
CA GLY A 743 12.81 -5.66 -34.66
C GLY A 743 14.04 -6.24 -35.40
N GLY A 744 14.82 -7.09 -34.75
CA GLY A 744 16.04 -7.70 -35.28
C GLY A 744 15.79 -8.89 -36.19
N PRO A 745 16.84 -9.40 -36.86
CA PRO A 745 16.78 -10.68 -37.55
C PRO A 745 16.45 -11.81 -36.55
N ARG A 746 15.92 -12.93 -37.06
CA ARG A 746 15.85 -14.16 -36.27
C ARG A 746 17.29 -14.52 -35.83
N PRO A 747 17.53 -14.77 -34.54
CA PRO A 747 18.86 -15.10 -34.04
C PRO A 747 19.25 -16.53 -34.45
N GLY A 748 20.51 -16.89 -34.24
CA GLY A 748 20.93 -18.30 -34.25
C GLY A 748 20.35 -19.12 -33.08
N ALA A 749 20.93 -20.29 -32.83
CA ALA A 749 20.53 -21.17 -31.74
C ALA A 749 20.52 -20.46 -30.37
N SER A 750 19.63 -20.91 -29.47
CA SER A 750 19.78 -20.68 -28.03
C SER A 750 20.55 -21.85 -27.41
N ALA A 751 21.09 -21.66 -26.22
CA ALA A 751 21.86 -22.67 -25.52
C ALA A 751 21.69 -22.53 -24.00
N VAL A 752 22.26 -23.47 -23.25
CA VAL A 752 22.51 -23.35 -21.81
C VAL A 752 24.02 -23.44 -21.59
N ALA A 753 24.57 -22.46 -20.87
CA ALA A 753 25.98 -22.43 -20.46
C ALA A 753 26.11 -22.82 -18.98
N GLY A 754 27.33 -23.18 -18.57
CA GLY A 754 27.63 -23.47 -17.17
C GLY A 754 27.57 -22.22 -16.26
N PRO A 755 27.57 -22.42 -14.93
CA PRO A 755 27.57 -21.32 -13.96
C PRO A 755 28.74 -20.35 -14.19
N GLY A 756 28.47 -19.04 -14.08
CA GLY A 756 29.47 -17.99 -14.30
C GLY A 756 29.72 -17.60 -15.76
N ALA A 757 28.90 -18.08 -16.70
CA ALA A 757 28.88 -17.64 -18.09
C ALA A 757 27.52 -17.05 -18.49
N GLU A 758 27.54 -15.91 -19.17
CA GLU A 758 26.37 -15.28 -19.79
C GLU A 758 26.32 -15.61 -21.28
N LEU A 759 25.13 -15.90 -21.81
CA LEU A 759 24.87 -16.08 -23.24
C LEU A 759 24.06 -14.92 -23.79
N LEU A 760 24.55 -14.34 -24.89
CA LEU A 760 23.97 -13.16 -25.54
C LEU A 760 24.10 -13.25 -27.07
N TYR A 761 23.36 -12.39 -27.78
CA TYR A 761 23.49 -12.25 -29.22
C TYR A 761 24.28 -10.99 -29.61
N ARG A 762 25.30 -11.15 -30.48
CA ARG A 762 26.06 -10.05 -31.12
C ARG A 762 25.94 -10.22 -32.63
N GLY A 763 25.39 -9.24 -33.34
CA GLY A 763 25.21 -9.32 -34.81
C GLY A 763 24.37 -10.51 -35.30
N GLY A 764 23.59 -11.16 -34.43
CA GLY A 764 22.86 -12.40 -34.71
C GLY A 764 23.62 -13.69 -34.32
N GLN A 765 24.94 -13.62 -34.14
CA GLN A 765 25.77 -14.73 -33.63
C GLN A 765 25.57 -14.91 -32.12
N LEU A 766 25.68 -16.15 -31.65
CA LEU A 766 25.70 -16.48 -30.23
C LEU A 766 27.10 -16.19 -29.67
N VAL A 767 27.17 -15.45 -28.56
CA VAL A 767 28.40 -15.07 -27.86
C VAL A 767 28.30 -15.48 -26.40
N LEU A 768 29.36 -16.11 -25.89
CA LEU A 768 29.56 -16.35 -24.47
C LEU A 768 30.38 -15.21 -23.87
N ARG A 769 29.96 -14.74 -22.70
CA ARG A 769 30.65 -13.77 -21.86
C ARG A 769 30.98 -14.41 -20.52
N SER A 770 32.22 -14.34 -20.04
CA SER A 770 32.59 -14.80 -18.70
C SER A 770 33.78 -14.03 -18.12
N SER A 771 33.87 -13.99 -16.79
CA SER A 771 35.06 -13.55 -16.06
C SER A 771 36.11 -14.66 -15.90
N GLN A 772 35.79 -15.91 -16.27
CA GLN A 772 36.72 -17.04 -16.21
C GLN A 772 37.35 -17.30 -17.59
N PRO A 773 38.69 -17.29 -17.71
CA PRO A 773 39.38 -17.68 -18.95
C PRO A 773 39.37 -19.20 -19.14
N GLY A 774 39.61 -19.65 -20.37
CA GLY A 774 39.67 -21.07 -20.74
C GLY A 774 38.54 -21.50 -21.68
N GLU A 775 38.37 -22.81 -21.86
CA GLU A 775 37.33 -23.40 -22.70
C GLU A 775 36.01 -23.55 -21.93
N HIS A 776 34.92 -23.06 -22.52
CA HIS A 776 33.55 -23.18 -22.00
C HIS A 776 32.71 -24.04 -22.95
N THR A 777 32.28 -25.22 -22.49
CA THR A 777 31.39 -26.12 -23.26
C THR A 777 29.92 -25.82 -22.95
N LEU A 778 29.07 -25.90 -23.98
CA LEU A 778 27.65 -25.52 -23.93
C LEU A 778 26.77 -26.65 -24.48
N SER A 779 25.55 -26.77 -23.97
CA SER A 779 24.49 -27.54 -24.63
C SER A 779 23.60 -26.60 -25.43
N LEU A 780 23.56 -26.76 -26.76
CA LEU A 780 22.65 -26.01 -27.62
C LEU A 780 21.23 -26.55 -27.50
N ALA A 781 20.23 -25.72 -27.82
CA ALA A 781 18.81 -26.07 -27.69
C ALA A 781 18.30 -27.10 -28.71
N ASP A 782 19.14 -27.55 -29.64
CA ASP A 782 18.91 -28.70 -30.54
C ASP A 782 19.52 -30.02 -30.01
N GLY A 783 20.21 -29.97 -28.86
CA GLY A 783 20.87 -31.12 -28.24
C GLY A 783 22.34 -31.33 -28.67
N THR A 784 22.88 -30.51 -29.57
CA THR A 784 24.30 -30.55 -29.94
C THR A 784 25.18 -29.82 -28.92
N SER A 785 26.48 -30.13 -28.90
CA SER A 785 27.46 -29.43 -28.06
C SER A 785 28.11 -28.28 -28.82
N GLY A 786 28.13 -27.09 -28.22
CA GLY A 786 28.90 -25.94 -28.68
C GLY A 786 30.06 -25.63 -27.72
N GLY A 787 30.94 -24.70 -28.11
CA GLY A 787 32.02 -24.24 -27.25
C GLY A 787 32.48 -22.81 -27.53
N ALA A 788 33.15 -22.19 -26.56
CA ALA A 788 33.82 -20.90 -26.73
C ALA A 788 35.08 -20.83 -25.84
N THR A 789 36.21 -20.38 -26.39
CA THR A 789 37.45 -20.19 -25.63
C THR A 789 37.58 -18.72 -25.23
N ILE A 790 37.51 -18.44 -23.93
CA ILE A 790 37.66 -17.09 -23.37
C ILE A 790 39.15 -16.83 -23.12
N ALA A 791 39.66 -15.73 -23.67
CA ALA A 791 41.03 -15.28 -23.49
C ALA A 791 41.35 -14.89 -22.03
N ALA A 792 42.62 -14.65 -21.72
CA ALA A 792 43.08 -14.33 -20.37
C ALA A 792 42.44 -13.03 -19.82
N VAL A 793 41.38 -13.18 -19.02
CA VAL A 793 40.64 -12.08 -18.40
C VAL A 793 41.51 -11.38 -17.34
N PRO A 794 41.66 -10.04 -17.37
CA PRO A 794 42.40 -9.31 -16.34
C PRO A 794 41.77 -9.40 -14.95
N ALA A 795 42.60 -9.31 -13.91
CA ALA A 795 42.11 -9.30 -12.52
C ALA A 795 41.27 -8.04 -12.19
N PRO A 796 40.32 -8.12 -11.23
CA PRO A 796 39.55 -6.96 -10.78
C PRO A 796 40.41 -5.77 -10.33
N ILE A 797 40.02 -4.57 -10.75
CA ILE A 797 40.73 -3.32 -10.46
C ILE A 797 39.94 -2.54 -9.41
N LEU A 798 40.54 -2.31 -8.24
CA LEU A 798 39.97 -1.43 -7.22
C LEU A 798 40.16 0.04 -7.63
N LEU A 799 39.08 0.82 -7.65
CA LEU A 799 39.10 2.26 -7.88
C LEU A 799 39.15 2.98 -6.52
N ASP A 800 40.34 3.02 -5.93
CA ASP A 800 40.56 3.43 -4.54
C ASP A 800 40.69 4.95 -4.32
N ARG A 801 40.88 5.74 -5.39
CA ARG A 801 41.11 7.18 -5.32
C ARG A 801 40.23 7.97 -6.28
N TRP A 802 39.57 9.00 -5.76
CA TRP A 802 38.62 9.85 -6.47
C TRP A 802 38.84 11.32 -6.14
N GLN A 803 38.53 12.20 -7.09
CA GLN A 803 38.32 13.63 -6.83
C GLN A 803 36.81 13.87 -6.71
N LEU A 804 36.35 14.44 -5.60
CA LEU A 804 34.95 14.78 -5.37
C LEU A 804 34.76 16.29 -5.48
N LYS A 805 33.96 16.74 -6.45
CA LYS A 805 33.31 18.06 -6.37
C LYS A 805 31.93 17.87 -5.73
N ALA A 806 31.76 18.33 -4.49
CA ALA A 806 30.48 18.29 -3.79
C ALA A 806 29.84 19.68 -3.75
N ASP A 807 28.71 19.82 -4.43
CA ASP A 807 27.87 21.02 -4.44
C ASP A 807 26.82 20.89 -3.34
N ALA A 808 27.15 21.40 -2.15
CA ALA A 808 26.30 21.38 -0.97
C ALA A 808 25.21 22.46 -1.06
N TRP A 809 23.97 22.07 -0.79
CA TRP A 809 22.79 22.93 -0.81
C TRP A 809 22.56 23.48 0.60
N GLU A 810 22.30 24.78 0.71
CA GLU A 810 22.12 25.52 1.97
C GLU A 810 20.97 26.54 1.84
N PRO A 811 20.38 27.00 2.96
CA PRO A 811 19.43 28.12 2.93
C PRO A 811 19.99 29.38 2.24
N GLY A 812 19.17 29.97 1.37
CA GLY A 812 19.36 31.30 0.79
C GLY A 812 18.77 32.42 1.66
N ALA A 813 18.37 33.53 1.04
CA ALA A 813 17.76 34.68 1.71
C ALA A 813 16.22 34.56 1.87
N SER A 814 15.58 33.57 1.24
CA SER A 814 14.14 33.28 1.37
C SER A 814 13.87 31.81 1.69
N ALA A 815 12.61 31.49 2.02
CA ALA A 815 12.17 30.11 2.27
C ALA A 815 12.26 29.20 1.02
N THR A 816 12.34 29.76 -0.19
CA THR A 816 12.40 29.00 -1.45
C THR A 816 13.77 29.07 -2.14
N GLU A 817 14.64 29.99 -1.74
CA GLU A 817 15.98 30.12 -2.29
C GLU A 817 16.95 29.09 -1.68
N THR A 818 17.70 28.39 -2.53
CA THR A 818 18.79 27.51 -2.12
C THR A 818 20.12 28.04 -2.65
N ARG A 819 21.04 28.36 -1.74
CA ARG A 819 22.41 28.72 -2.05
C ARG A 819 23.25 27.45 -2.18
N ILE A 820 24.16 27.41 -3.15
CA ILE A 820 25.05 26.27 -3.39
C ILE A 820 26.47 26.64 -2.97
N VAL A 821 27.13 25.74 -2.23
CA VAL A 821 28.55 25.85 -1.82
C VAL A 821 29.32 24.67 -2.42
N SER A 822 30.27 24.96 -3.31
CA SER A 822 31.13 23.95 -3.92
C SER A 822 32.34 23.63 -3.04
N HIS A 823 32.48 22.37 -2.65
CA HIS A 823 33.67 21.80 -2.02
C HIS A 823 34.45 20.95 -3.04
N GLN A 824 35.77 20.87 -2.89
CA GLN A 824 36.61 19.89 -3.60
C GLN A 824 37.41 19.08 -2.60
N VAL A 825 37.33 17.75 -2.70
CA VAL A 825 37.90 16.81 -1.72
C VAL A 825 38.50 15.62 -2.46
N THR A 826 39.78 15.33 -2.25
CA THR A 826 40.35 14.03 -2.66
C THR A 826 39.83 12.97 -1.70
N VAL A 827 39.08 12.00 -2.21
CA VAL A 827 38.53 10.88 -1.46
C VAL A 827 39.37 9.64 -1.77
N ASN A 828 40.07 9.14 -0.76
CA ASN A 828 40.82 7.88 -0.83
C ASN A 828 40.06 6.80 -0.05
N ALA A 829 40.20 5.55 -0.47
CA ALA A 829 39.65 4.41 0.25
C ALA A 829 40.30 4.21 1.62
N LEU A 830 39.47 3.75 2.56
CA LEU A 830 39.87 3.23 3.85
C LEU A 830 40.40 1.79 3.69
N PRO A 831 41.13 1.24 4.68
CA PRO A 831 41.47 -0.18 4.70
C PRO A 831 40.23 -1.07 4.48
N GLY A 832 40.31 -1.97 3.49
CA GLY A 832 39.17 -2.76 3.00
C GLY A 832 38.52 -2.24 1.70
N GLY A 833 38.91 -1.06 1.21
CA GLY A 833 38.48 -0.52 -0.09
C GLY A 833 37.21 0.34 -0.07
N MET A 834 36.57 0.51 1.10
CA MET A 834 35.43 1.41 1.28
C MET A 834 35.86 2.87 1.17
N LEU A 835 35.08 3.71 0.47
CA LEU A 835 35.25 5.16 0.50
C LEU A 835 34.52 5.76 1.73
N PRO A 836 35.07 6.79 2.39
CA PRO A 836 34.36 7.48 3.47
C PRO A 836 33.16 8.29 2.93
N GLY A 837 31.99 8.08 3.55
CA GLY A 837 30.79 8.87 3.30
C GLY A 837 30.92 10.33 3.78
N TRP A 838 30.00 11.19 3.32
CA TRP A 838 30.07 12.65 3.50
C TRP A 838 30.15 13.09 4.96
N LEU A 839 29.58 12.31 5.89
CA LEU A 839 29.67 12.57 7.33
C LEU A 839 31.11 12.59 7.88
N LEU A 840 32.05 11.96 7.16
CA LEU A 840 33.46 11.86 7.54
C LEU A 840 34.37 12.74 6.67
N LEU A 841 33.83 13.46 5.67
CA LEU A 841 34.61 14.28 4.75
C LEU A 841 34.69 15.75 5.21
N PRO A 842 35.86 16.40 5.16
CA PRO A 842 36.02 17.79 5.58
C PRO A 842 35.05 18.75 4.88
N GLY A 843 34.28 19.49 5.67
CA GLY A 843 33.27 20.44 5.19
C GLY A 843 31.93 19.84 4.77
N LEU A 844 31.78 18.51 4.71
CA LEU A 844 30.56 17.84 4.24
C LEU A 844 29.73 17.17 5.36
N THR A 845 30.16 17.30 6.62
CA THR A 845 29.58 16.64 7.81
C THR A 845 28.09 16.94 8.05
N ILE A 846 27.59 18.07 7.55
CA ILE A 846 26.16 18.46 7.57
C ILE A 846 25.62 18.78 6.17
N ALA A 847 26.35 18.39 5.13
CA ALA A 847 25.98 18.66 3.75
C ALA A 847 24.91 17.69 3.24
N SER A 848 24.10 18.22 2.33
CA SER A 848 23.22 17.51 1.42
C SER A 848 23.35 18.22 0.06
N GLY A 849 23.21 17.52 -1.06
CA GLY A 849 23.40 18.13 -2.37
C GLY A 849 23.77 17.13 -3.45
N GLN A 850 24.66 17.53 -4.36
CA GLN A 850 25.13 16.72 -5.49
C GLN A 850 26.65 16.53 -5.43
N GLY A 851 27.15 15.35 -5.77
CA GLY A 851 28.56 14.99 -5.70
C GLY A 851 29.06 14.37 -6.99
N ARG A 852 29.94 15.06 -7.70
CA ARG A 852 30.67 14.50 -8.84
C ARG A 852 31.96 13.86 -8.36
N TYR A 853 31.99 12.53 -8.32
CA TYR A 853 33.21 11.75 -8.14
C TYR A 853 33.84 11.49 -9.51
N SER A 854 35.12 11.79 -9.69
CA SER A 854 35.88 11.46 -10.90
C SER A 854 37.17 10.70 -10.59
N THR A 855 37.50 9.73 -11.43
CA THR A 855 38.78 9.00 -11.42
C THR A 855 39.22 8.62 -12.83
N THR A 856 40.42 8.04 -12.93
CA THR A 856 41.04 7.57 -14.17
C THR A 856 41.71 6.22 -13.96
N VAL A 857 41.55 5.31 -14.91
CA VAL A 857 42.15 3.97 -14.88
C VAL A 857 42.82 3.68 -16.22
N ASN A 858 44.01 3.08 -16.20
CA ASN A 858 44.70 2.63 -17.41
C ASN A 858 44.51 1.11 -17.56
N LEU A 859 43.90 0.69 -18.66
CA LEU A 859 43.63 -0.72 -18.97
C LEU A 859 44.73 -1.37 -19.83
N GLY A 860 45.77 -0.61 -20.18
CA GLY A 860 46.88 -1.05 -21.01
C GLY A 860 46.52 -1.28 -22.49
N PRO A 861 47.50 -1.63 -23.33
CA PRO A 861 47.28 -1.98 -24.74
C PRO A 861 46.72 -3.41 -24.92
N ALA A 862 46.79 -4.25 -23.88
CA ALA A 862 46.27 -5.62 -23.88
C ALA A 862 44.74 -5.71 -23.80
N TRP A 863 44.05 -4.58 -23.58
CA TRP A 863 42.59 -4.47 -23.62
C TRP A 863 42.07 -4.48 -25.08
N SER A 864 42.40 -5.54 -25.82
CA SER A 864 42.01 -5.74 -27.22
C SER A 864 40.58 -6.24 -27.37
N GLY A 865 40.08 -6.26 -28.62
CA GLY A 865 38.70 -6.62 -28.95
C GLY A 865 38.31 -7.99 -28.42
N GLY A 866 37.30 -8.02 -27.55
CA GLY A 866 36.88 -9.18 -26.78
C GLY A 866 36.77 -8.90 -25.28
N HIS A 867 37.51 -7.93 -24.74
CA HIS A 867 37.45 -7.57 -23.33
C HIS A 867 36.43 -6.46 -23.02
N GLY A 868 35.75 -6.60 -21.88
CA GLY A 868 34.90 -5.57 -21.27
C GLY A 868 34.95 -5.65 -19.75
N ALA A 869 34.15 -4.83 -19.06
CA ALA A 869 34.08 -4.88 -17.60
C ALA A 869 32.70 -4.46 -17.08
N TRP A 870 32.30 -5.06 -15.96
CA TRP A 870 31.27 -4.51 -15.11
C TRP A 870 31.88 -3.49 -14.15
N LEU A 871 31.22 -2.36 -13.95
CA LEU A 871 31.48 -1.47 -12.82
C LEU A 871 30.62 -1.91 -11.64
N ASP A 872 31.31 -2.33 -10.58
CA ASP A 872 30.74 -2.55 -9.25
C ASP A 872 30.94 -1.27 -8.44
N LEU A 873 29.84 -0.54 -8.15
CA LEU A 873 29.89 0.63 -7.28
C LEU A 873 29.89 0.26 -5.79
N GLY A 874 29.70 -1.01 -5.44
CA GLY A 874 29.46 -1.46 -4.07
C GLY A 874 28.25 -0.75 -3.46
N SER A 875 28.43 -0.20 -2.26
CA SER A 875 27.43 0.61 -1.58
C SER A 875 27.40 2.05 -2.12
N VAL A 876 26.20 2.55 -2.36
CA VAL A 876 25.89 3.89 -2.84
C VAL A 876 24.68 4.42 -2.06
N LEU A 877 24.70 5.69 -1.69
CA LEU A 877 23.51 6.36 -1.14
C LEU A 877 23.52 7.85 -1.57
N ASP A 878 22.44 8.44 -2.09
CA ASP A 878 21.16 7.81 -2.46
C ASP A 878 21.15 7.36 -3.94
N THR A 879 21.18 8.30 -4.88
CA THR A 879 21.06 8.01 -6.32
C THR A 879 22.35 8.28 -7.08
N ALA A 880 22.63 7.48 -8.11
CA ALA A 880 23.83 7.59 -8.94
C ALA A 880 23.54 7.62 -10.45
N ALA A 881 24.45 8.24 -11.21
CA ALA A 881 24.55 8.12 -12.65
C ALA A 881 26.01 8.05 -13.09
N VAL A 882 26.31 7.22 -14.10
CA VAL A 882 27.69 6.94 -14.56
C VAL A 882 27.96 7.60 -15.91
N THR A 883 29.18 8.11 -16.09
CA THR A 883 29.71 8.64 -17.35
C THR A 883 31.12 8.09 -17.55
N VAL A 884 31.41 7.55 -18.73
CA VAL A 884 32.71 6.96 -19.09
C VAL A 884 33.21 7.64 -20.36
N ASN A 885 34.46 8.10 -20.37
CA ASN A 885 35.11 8.75 -21.53
C ASN A 885 34.26 9.89 -22.14
N GLY A 886 33.55 10.63 -21.29
CA GLY A 886 32.64 11.73 -21.68
C GLY A 886 31.24 11.28 -22.14
N GLN A 887 30.99 9.98 -22.30
CA GLN A 887 29.69 9.42 -22.68
C GLN A 887 28.89 9.06 -21.43
N ARG A 888 27.71 9.67 -21.24
CA ARG A 888 26.81 9.33 -20.13
C ARG A 888 26.06 8.05 -20.47
N LEU A 889 26.09 7.09 -19.55
CA LEU A 889 25.40 5.81 -19.71
C LEU A 889 23.86 6.00 -19.62
N PRO A 890 23.07 5.02 -20.13
CA PRO A 890 21.66 4.88 -19.78
C PRO A 890 21.46 4.83 -18.25
N PRO A 891 20.21 5.00 -17.77
CA PRO A 891 19.88 4.75 -16.37
C PRO A 891 20.39 3.39 -15.89
N ILE A 892 21.16 3.39 -14.80
CA ILE A 892 21.66 2.19 -14.14
C ILE A 892 20.60 1.63 -13.19
N ASN A 893 20.68 0.33 -12.87
CA ASN A 893 19.84 -0.23 -11.82
C ASN A 893 20.35 0.21 -10.44
N LEU A 894 19.50 0.89 -9.67
CA LEU A 894 19.83 1.32 -8.31
C LEU A 894 19.76 0.18 -7.28
N LEU A 895 19.15 -0.96 -7.62
CA LEU A 895 19.06 -2.15 -6.75
C LEU A 895 20.13 -3.20 -7.07
N ASP A 896 20.74 -3.16 -8.27
CA ASP A 896 21.98 -3.87 -8.58
C ASP A 896 23.09 -2.91 -9.06
N PRO A 897 23.64 -2.07 -8.15
CA PRO A 897 24.75 -1.17 -8.47
C PRO A 897 26.08 -1.91 -8.72
N SER A 898 26.08 -3.24 -8.68
CA SER A 898 27.29 -4.07 -8.85
C SER A 898 27.57 -4.49 -10.31
N ARG A 899 26.57 -4.36 -11.20
CA ARG A 899 26.53 -5.02 -12.52
C ARG A 899 26.26 -4.04 -13.66
N ILE A 900 27.01 -2.94 -13.71
CA ILE A 900 26.87 -1.88 -14.72
C ILE A 900 27.82 -2.13 -15.89
N ASP A 901 27.30 -2.47 -17.08
CA ASP A 901 28.14 -2.80 -18.25
C ASP A 901 28.88 -1.55 -18.78
N LEU A 902 30.21 -1.53 -18.64
CA LEU A 902 31.07 -0.50 -19.22
C LEU A 902 31.71 -0.91 -20.56
N GLY A 903 31.62 -2.19 -20.97
CA GLY A 903 32.33 -2.72 -22.14
C GLY A 903 32.19 -1.86 -23.41
N PRO A 904 30.98 -1.42 -23.80
CA PRO A 904 30.77 -0.55 -24.96
C PRO A 904 31.38 0.88 -24.87
N TYR A 905 31.90 1.28 -23.71
CA TYR A 905 32.38 2.63 -23.42
C TYR A 905 33.88 2.69 -23.06
N LEU A 906 34.50 1.54 -22.77
CA LEU A 906 35.92 1.44 -22.44
C LEU A 906 36.80 1.37 -23.69
N GLN A 907 38.05 1.82 -23.55
CA GLN A 907 39.08 1.82 -24.59
C GLN A 907 40.42 1.29 -24.05
N PRO A 908 41.38 0.87 -24.91
CA PRO A 908 42.74 0.57 -24.48
C PRO A 908 43.42 1.80 -23.86
N GLY A 909 44.28 1.58 -22.86
CA GLY A 909 44.96 2.66 -22.15
C GLY A 909 44.04 3.44 -21.20
N ASP A 910 44.16 4.77 -21.17
CA ASP A 910 43.49 5.62 -20.19
C ASP A 910 41.98 5.75 -20.42
N ASN A 911 41.21 5.55 -19.35
CA ASN A 911 39.77 5.72 -19.30
C ASN A 911 39.41 6.66 -18.15
N SER A 912 38.51 7.62 -18.39
CA SER A 912 37.95 8.49 -17.34
C SER A 912 36.58 7.99 -16.93
N ILE A 913 36.38 7.80 -15.62
CA ILE A 913 35.12 7.34 -15.02
C ILE A 913 34.62 8.42 -14.08
N VAL A 914 33.34 8.80 -14.25
CA VAL A 914 32.66 9.81 -13.43
C VAL A 914 31.36 9.22 -12.90
N VAL A 915 31.12 9.39 -11.61
CA VAL A 915 29.88 9.01 -10.91
C VAL A 915 29.27 10.29 -10.32
N ASP A 916 28.13 10.71 -10.87
CA ASP A 916 27.32 11.80 -10.32
C ASP A 916 26.36 11.21 -9.27
N ILE A 917 26.59 11.52 -7.99
CA ILE A 917 25.72 11.18 -6.86
C ILE A 917 24.78 12.34 -6.53
N ALA A 918 23.53 12.05 -6.15
CA ALA A 918 22.67 13.01 -5.46
C ALA A 918 22.16 12.44 -4.14
N THR A 919 22.23 13.24 -3.08
CA THR A 919 21.81 12.87 -1.72
C THR A 919 20.38 13.32 -1.44
N THR A 920 19.74 12.73 -0.44
CA THR A 920 18.56 13.33 0.20
C THR A 920 18.92 14.71 0.78
N LEU A 921 17.95 15.57 1.12
CA LEU A 921 18.21 16.86 1.77
C LEU A 921 18.22 16.78 3.32
N GLY A 922 17.96 15.59 3.88
CA GLY A 922 17.67 15.37 5.30
C GLY A 922 18.75 15.85 6.27
N ASN A 923 20.05 15.68 5.95
CA ASN A 923 21.12 16.19 6.80
C ASN A 923 21.11 17.72 6.92
N ARG A 924 20.94 18.44 5.81
CA ARG A 924 20.87 19.90 5.87
C ARG A 924 19.55 20.38 6.47
N VAL A 925 18.42 19.76 6.12
CA VAL A 925 17.10 20.15 6.64
C VAL A 925 17.03 19.98 8.16
N ARG A 926 17.53 18.86 8.70
CA ARG A 926 17.62 18.64 10.16
C ARG A 926 18.33 19.81 10.85
N ILE A 927 19.55 20.13 10.44
CA ILE A 927 20.33 21.22 11.07
C ILE A 927 19.67 22.58 10.86
N SER A 928 19.15 22.87 9.68
CA SER A 928 18.52 24.16 9.34
C SER A 928 17.19 24.40 10.07
N ARG A 929 16.57 23.34 10.61
CA ARG A 929 15.26 23.40 11.28
C ARG A 929 15.28 23.01 12.77
N LEU A 930 16.41 22.56 13.32
CA LEU A 930 16.59 22.36 14.78
C LEU A 930 16.41 23.66 15.61
N THR A 931 16.44 24.82 14.97
CA THR A 931 16.11 26.13 15.57
C THR A 931 14.61 26.40 15.69
N ASN A 932 13.75 25.60 15.04
CA ASN A 932 12.30 25.69 15.21
C ASN A 932 11.88 24.87 16.45
N PRO A 933 11.31 25.49 17.50
CA PRO A 933 11.01 24.81 18.77
C PRO A 933 10.02 23.65 18.62
N TYR A 934 9.14 23.68 17.61
CA TYR A 934 8.19 22.59 17.35
C TYR A 934 8.84 21.38 16.67
N ILE A 935 9.97 21.57 15.98
CA ILE A 935 10.74 20.50 15.33
C ILE A 935 11.77 19.92 16.33
N ALA A 936 12.21 20.71 17.31
CA ALA A 936 12.98 20.22 18.44
C ALA A 936 12.17 19.30 19.40
N SER A 937 10.83 19.35 19.35
CA SER A 937 9.94 18.54 20.21
C SER A 937 9.24 17.39 19.46
N GLY A 938 9.57 16.14 19.79
CA GLY A 938 8.86 14.95 19.31
C GLY A 938 9.66 14.10 18.31
N LEU A 939 8.97 13.32 17.47
CA LEU A 939 9.57 12.34 16.54
C LEU A 939 10.62 12.94 15.59
N TYR A 940 10.57 14.25 15.34
CA TYR A 940 11.59 14.96 14.56
C TYR A 940 12.98 14.98 15.19
N GLY A 941 13.08 15.09 16.52
CA GLY A 941 14.35 15.24 17.23
C GLY A 941 15.25 13.99 17.20
N GLY A 942 14.69 12.82 16.85
CA GLY A 942 15.40 11.54 16.82
C GLY A 942 16.03 11.16 15.47
N VAL A 943 15.85 11.96 14.41
CA VAL A 943 16.33 11.60 13.06
C VAL A 943 17.86 11.66 12.98
N LEU A 944 18.49 10.49 12.94
CA LEU A 944 19.95 10.33 12.85
C LEU A 944 20.52 10.91 11.53
N PRO A 945 21.82 11.31 11.53
CA PRO A 945 22.51 11.70 10.30
C PRO A 945 22.63 10.56 9.31
N GLN A 946 22.37 10.87 8.04
CA GLN A 946 22.41 9.92 6.93
C GLN A 946 23.81 9.86 6.32
N ASN A 947 24.40 8.69 6.12
CA ASN A 947 25.78 8.55 5.66
C ASN A 947 25.88 8.38 4.14
N TYR A 948 25.58 9.43 3.37
CA TYR A 948 25.59 9.35 1.90
C TYR A 948 26.96 9.48 1.23
N GLY A 949 27.01 9.07 -0.03
CA GLY A 949 28.13 9.18 -0.94
C GLY A 949 28.20 8.02 -1.93
N LEU A 950 29.26 8.01 -2.73
CA LEU A 950 29.82 6.78 -3.27
C LEU A 950 30.62 6.12 -2.13
N LEU A 951 30.16 4.98 -1.61
CA LEU A 951 30.73 4.33 -0.41
C LEU A 951 31.57 3.10 -0.75
N GLY A 952 31.32 2.44 -1.89
CA GLY A 952 32.17 1.38 -2.39
C GLY A 952 32.00 0.01 -1.69
N PRO A 953 32.97 -0.91 -1.83
CA PRO A 953 34.24 -0.72 -2.55
C PRO A 953 33.99 -0.63 -4.06
N VAL A 954 34.54 0.38 -4.72
CA VAL A 954 34.29 0.59 -6.15
C VAL A 954 35.31 -0.19 -6.97
N ARG A 955 34.86 -1.03 -7.90
CA ARG A 955 35.72 -1.94 -8.68
C ARG A 955 35.32 -2.00 -10.14
N LEU A 956 36.30 -2.23 -11.01
CA LEU A 956 36.06 -2.83 -12.31
C LEU A 956 36.25 -4.34 -12.20
N MET A 957 35.28 -5.09 -12.73
CA MET A 957 35.26 -6.55 -12.80
C MET A 957 35.34 -6.97 -14.27
N PRO A 958 36.54 -7.25 -14.81
CA PRO A 958 36.71 -7.58 -16.21
C PRO A 958 36.01 -8.88 -16.62
N TYR A 959 35.68 -8.98 -17.90
CA TYR A 959 35.18 -10.18 -18.56
C TYR A 959 35.74 -10.27 -19.98
N GLY A 960 35.76 -11.48 -20.54
CA GLY A 960 35.93 -11.72 -21.98
C GLY A 960 34.61 -12.08 -22.65
N GLU A 961 34.50 -11.78 -23.94
CA GLU A 961 33.46 -12.24 -24.87
C GLU A 961 34.11 -13.05 -26.01
N ALA A 962 33.53 -14.21 -26.33
CA ALA A 962 33.94 -15.04 -27.46
C ALA A 962 32.71 -15.57 -28.23
N VAL A 963 32.83 -15.66 -29.56
CA VAL A 963 31.79 -16.25 -30.42
C VAL A 963 31.73 -17.75 -30.18
N VAL A 964 30.52 -18.28 -30.02
CA VAL A 964 30.29 -19.72 -29.87
C VAL A 964 30.51 -20.43 -31.21
N THR A 965 31.33 -21.47 -31.20
CA THR A 965 31.53 -22.39 -32.31
C THR A 965 30.79 -23.71 -32.06
N VAL A 966 30.46 -24.42 -33.15
CA VAL A 966 29.83 -25.74 -33.11
C VAL A 966 30.73 -26.69 -33.90
N PRO A 967 31.24 -27.80 -33.33
CA PRO A 967 32.13 -28.69 -34.05
C PRO A 967 31.44 -29.36 -35.25
N GLY A 968 31.93 -29.07 -36.46
CA GLY A 968 31.42 -29.64 -37.71
C GLY A 968 30.40 -28.79 -38.49
N ALA A 969 30.25 -27.50 -38.14
CA ALA A 969 29.49 -26.50 -38.91
C ALA A 969 30.39 -25.66 -39.84
#